data_AF-A0A932GL70-F1
#
_entry.id   AF-A0A932GL70-F1
#
_cell.length_a   1.000
_cell.length_b   1.000
_cell.length_c   1.000
_cell.angle_alpha   90.00
_cell.angle_beta   90.00
_cell.angle_gamma   90.00
#
_symmetry.space_group_name_H-M   'P 1'
#
loop_
_entity.id
_entity.type
_entity.pdbx_description
1 polymer ?
#
loop_
_entity_poly.entity_id
_entity_poly.type
_entity_poly.pdbx_seq_one_letter_code
_entity_poly.pdbx_strand_id
1 'polypeptide(L)'
;MAILLPSQQHRGPPSGRDISPPGARLTPFLPYAARVGSLAIIYFLAAKLGLSLAGMHQNVSLVWPPTGIALAALLLFGFRLWPGVALGAFLVNALTDVPLATAAGIATGNTLEAITGAYLLHRVARFRNSLERLQDVLGFVGLAAGLSTTVSATIGVASLCLGAAAPWNLYGTLWWQWWLGDAMGALVAAPVLLTWGAKPRVRISPRQVAEAGVLLLGLVTVGFLMFGGWFTTDTPNYTWAYAFFPFVIWAALRFGPWAATAATLVVSVIAISGTVRAFGPFLGKTLAESLMLLHTFMSAVAVTALVLAAAITQRRQVEEALRQSEKRYRELFENATEVVYTLDLAGNFTSLNKAGEEVAGYTREEALRMNFAQLAAGPYRELARQMIARQTAEEAPLVFELEIVARDGRRVPLEVSSRLVSEEGKAIGVQGIARDITERKQAAAALEQANRKLTAWVAELEDRTRQITLLNDMGDLLQSCQTAAEAYTIIAQFAPKLFPAESGMLAVLSPSKTLVEGVAVWGELPVGEPTFAPEKCWALRRGRMHFVDAPHDGLLCGHVDPSFSTSYLCLPMMAQGEPLGVLHLQGGASRSSQADASAREMRESQQRLAVSVSEHIALALANLRLQETLRSQAIRDPLTGLFNRRYMEESLEREIRRAGRTGVPVGIIMLDIDHFKRFNDTFGHEAGDTLLGALGNFVRAHIRAGDIACRYGGEEFTLILPEATLEATRVRAEQLREGVKKLQVPHRGRLLGPITLSLGVATFPDHGSTSESLLSAADGVLYRAKQEGRDRVVVAR
;
A
#
# COMPACT_ATOMS: atom_id res chain seq x y z
N MET A 1 2.23 3.74 13.11
CA MET A 1 1.69 3.86 11.73
C MET A 1 1.30 5.31 11.53
N ALA A 2 1.80 5.91 10.47
CA ALA A 2 1.82 7.36 10.23
C ALA A 2 0.42 7.96 10.12
N ILE A 3 0.21 9.06 10.84
CA ILE A 3 -0.96 9.93 10.72
C ILE A 3 -0.69 10.87 9.53
N LEU A 4 -1.47 10.69 8.47
CA LEU A 4 -1.60 11.60 7.35
C LEU A 4 -2.35 12.86 7.80
N LEU A 5 -1.63 13.97 7.97
CA LEU A 5 -2.21 15.32 7.93
C LEU A 5 -2.01 15.90 6.52
N PRO A 6 -3.00 16.62 5.95
CA PRO A 6 -2.90 17.19 4.62
C PRO A 6 -1.97 18.41 4.61
N SER A 7 -1.12 18.44 3.58
CA SER A 7 -0.14 19.45 3.25
C SER A 7 -0.68 20.88 3.17
N GLN A 8 -0.19 21.78 4.02
CA GLN A 8 -0.06 23.19 3.66
C GLN A 8 1.22 23.37 2.84
N GLN A 9 1.08 23.44 1.52
CA GLN A 9 2.16 23.91 0.65
C GLN A 9 2.10 25.43 0.50
N HIS A 10 3.03 26.10 1.16
CA HIS A 10 3.60 27.35 0.66
C HIS A 10 4.02 27.18 -0.81
N ARG A 11 3.45 27.98 -1.71
CA ARG A 11 4.06 28.27 -3.02
C ARG A 11 4.57 29.69 -3.00
N GLY A 12 5.90 29.80 -2.98
CA GLY A 12 6.63 31.00 -3.40
C GLY A 12 6.42 31.27 -4.90
N PRO A 13 6.97 32.39 -5.41
CA PRO A 13 6.61 32.94 -6.70
C PRO A 13 7.31 32.18 -7.84
N PRO A 14 6.69 31.99 -9.02
CA PRO A 14 7.43 31.63 -10.20
C PRO A 14 7.84 32.90 -10.96
N SER A 15 9.15 33.08 -11.09
CA SER A 15 9.76 33.89 -12.14
C SER A 15 10.36 32.93 -13.19
N GLY A 16 10.21 33.28 -14.47
CA GLY A 16 10.70 32.54 -15.63
C GLY A 16 9.83 32.88 -16.85
N ARG A 17 10.10 34.01 -17.53
CA ARG A 17 10.87 34.08 -18.79
C ARG A 17 10.33 33.11 -19.86
N ASP A 18 9.55 33.66 -20.77
CA ASP A 18 9.51 33.24 -22.17
C ASP A 18 9.81 34.47 -23.04
N ILE A 19 10.86 34.38 -23.85
CA ILE A 19 11.30 35.38 -24.83
C ILE A 19 11.27 34.68 -26.19
N SER A 20 10.49 35.22 -27.15
CA SER A 20 10.72 35.25 -28.62
C SER A 20 9.50 35.88 -29.34
N PRO A 21 9.62 36.43 -30.56
CA PRO A 21 10.29 37.66 -31.01
C PRO A 21 9.26 38.76 -31.46
N PRO A 22 9.67 39.97 -31.91
CA PRO A 22 8.81 41.15 -31.92
C PRO A 22 7.99 41.28 -33.22
N GLY A 23 6.69 40.99 -33.13
CA GLY A 23 5.68 41.44 -34.09
C GLY A 23 5.00 42.71 -33.58
N ALA A 24 5.16 43.82 -34.29
CA ALA A 24 4.62 45.14 -33.97
C ALA A 24 3.14 45.11 -33.56
N ARG A 25 2.86 45.27 -32.25
CA ARG A 25 1.53 45.63 -31.76
C ARG A 25 1.54 47.10 -31.37
N LEU A 26 0.95 47.91 -32.24
CA LEU A 26 0.48 49.25 -31.90
C LEU A 26 -0.47 49.16 -30.69
N THR A 27 0.06 49.51 -29.53
CA THR A 27 -0.54 50.39 -28.52
C THR A 27 -1.70 49.92 -27.61
N PRO A 28 -1.51 49.90 -26.26
CA PRO A 28 -2.58 50.15 -25.28
C PRO A 28 -3.09 51.61 -25.27
N PHE A 29 -2.52 52.50 -26.10
CA PHE A 29 -2.88 53.91 -26.22
C PHE A 29 -4.21 54.15 -26.96
N LEU A 30 -4.49 53.46 -28.07
CA LEU A 30 -5.74 53.64 -28.83
C LEU A 30 -7.02 53.43 -27.99
N PRO A 31 -7.15 52.34 -27.22
CA PRO A 31 -8.33 52.13 -26.37
C PRO A 31 -8.38 53.11 -25.18
N TYR A 32 -7.25 53.63 -24.71
CA TYR A 32 -7.22 54.65 -23.67
C TYR A 32 -7.65 56.02 -24.20
N ALA A 33 -7.09 56.47 -25.32
CA ALA A 33 -7.47 57.71 -25.99
C ALA A 33 -8.96 57.73 -26.37
N ALA A 34 -9.49 56.60 -26.86
CA ALA A 34 -10.92 56.45 -27.14
C ALA A 34 -11.79 56.61 -25.87
N ARG A 35 -11.38 56.04 -24.73
CA ARG A 35 -12.10 56.21 -23.45
C ARG A 35 -12.05 57.65 -22.93
N VAL A 36 -10.88 58.29 -23.02
CA VAL A 36 -10.69 59.70 -22.67
C VAL A 36 -11.56 60.61 -23.54
N GLY A 37 -11.54 60.39 -24.87
CA GLY A 37 -12.36 61.15 -25.81
C GLY A 37 -13.86 60.92 -25.60
N SER A 38 -14.27 59.67 -25.33
CA SER A 38 -15.68 59.35 -25.03
C SER A 38 -16.16 60.04 -23.76
N LEU A 39 -15.35 60.02 -22.69
CA LEU A 39 -15.68 60.72 -21.44
C LEU A 39 -15.76 62.24 -21.66
N ALA A 40 -14.84 62.83 -22.43
CA ALA A 40 -14.86 64.25 -22.75
C ALA A 40 -16.14 64.65 -23.51
N ILE A 41 -16.56 63.85 -24.50
CA ILE A 41 -17.81 64.08 -25.25
C ILE A 41 -19.03 63.95 -24.32
N ILE A 42 -19.11 62.90 -23.51
CA ILE A 42 -20.24 62.69 -22.59
C ILE A 42 -20.32 63.83 -21.57
N TYR A 43 -19.18 64.22 -20.99
CA TYR A 43 -19.09 65.35 -20.07
C TYR A 43 -19.56 66.65 -20.75
N PHE A 44 -19.05 66.93 -21.96
CA PHE A 44 -19.40 68.12 -22.72
C PHE A 44 -20.91 68.20 -23.03
N LEU A 45 -21.51 67.11 -23.51
CA LEU A 45 -22.94 67.04 -23.82
C LEU A 45 -23.80 67.23 -22.56
N ALA A 46 -23.41 66.59 -21.45
CA ALA A 46 -24.09 66.75 -20.18
C ALA A 46 -23.97 68.18 -19.63
N ALA A 47 -22.83 68.83 -19.85
CA ALA A 47 -22.59 70.21 -19.43
C ALA A 47 -23.42 71.19 -20.26
N LYS A 48 -23.52 70.99 -21.58
CA LYS A 48 -24.43 71.77 -22.44
C LYS A 48 -25.89 71.62 -22.02
N LEU A 49 -26.32 70.41 -21.66
CA LEU A 49 -27.66 70.18 -21.12
C LEU A 49 -27.88 70.92 -19.79
N GLY A 50 -26.92 70.85 -18.86
CA GLY A 50 -26.98 71.61 -17.60
C GLY A 50 -27.11 73.11 -17.83
N LEU A 51 -26.26 73.68 -18.69
CA LEU A 51 -26.30 75.10 -19.04
C LEU A 51 -27.61 75.50 -19.75
N SER A 52 -28.20 74.62 -20.57
CA SER A 52 -29.50 74.90 -21.22
C SER A 52 -30.67 75.00 -20.23
N LEU A 53 -30.50 74.44 -19.02
CA LEU A 53 -31.46 74.52 -17.94
C LEU A 53 -31.19 75.70 -17.00
N ALA A 54 -30.06 76.40 -17.12
CA ALA A 54 -29.76 77.58 -16.33
C ALA A 54 -30.65 78.76 -16.77
N GLY A 55 -31.38 79.38 -15.83
CA GLY A 55 -32.16 80.61 -16.08
C GLY A 55 -31.27 81.84 -16.37
N MET A 56 -31.88 83.04 -16.42
CA MET A 56 -31.29 84.30 -16.92
C MET A 56 -29.93 84.77 -16.34
N HIS A 57 -29.33 84.09 -15.37
CA HIS A 57 -27.93 84.31 -14.95
C HIS A 57 -27.02 83.27 -15.61
N GLN A 58 -26.39 83.66 -16.71
CA GLN A 58 -25.78 82.80 -17.74
C GLN A 58 -24.67 81.80 -17.29
N ASN A 59 -24.28 81.73 -16.02
CA ASN A 59 -23.06 81.03 -15.61
C ASN A 59 -23.21 79.98 -14.48
N VAL A 60 -24.40 79.75 -13.90
CA VAL A 60 -24.58 78.70 -12.86
C VAL A 60 -25.79 77.82 -13.15
N SER A 61 -25.55 76.52 -13.31
CA SER A 61 -26.58 75.52 -13.61
C SER A 61 -27.36 75.11 -12.35
N LEU A 62 -28.67 74.86 -12.51
CA LEU A 62 -29.53 74.29 -11.47
C LEU A 62 -29.02 72.93 -10.96
N VAL A 63 -28.51 72.09 -11.85
CA VAL A 63 -27.89 70.80 -11.51
C VAL A 63 -26.73 70.63 -12.46
N TRP A 64 -25.60 70.13 -11.98
CA TRP A 64 -24.44 69.88 -12.82
C TRP A 64 -24.18 68.37 -13.00
N PRO A 65 -24.94 67.67 -13.88
CA PRO A 65 -24.70 66.26 -14.19
C PRO A 65 -23.24 65.88 -14.52
N PRO A 66 -22.42 66.76 -15.14
CA PRO A 66 -21.01 66.45 -15.40
C PRO A 66 -20.21 66.07 -14.16
N THR A 67 -20.51 66.64 -12.98
CA THR A 67 -19.85 66.24 -11.72
C THR A 67 -20.12 64.78 -11.39
N GLY A 68 -21.38 64.33 -11.46
CA GLY A 68 -21.73 62.94 -11.21
C GLY A 68 -21.15 61.98 -12.27
N ILE A 69 -21.11 62.40 -13.53
CA ILE A 69 -20.50 61.61 -14.62
C ILE A 69 -18.99 61.46 -14.40
N ALA A 70 -18.29 62.55 -14.08
CA ALA A 70 -16.85 62.56 -13.83
C ALA A 70 -16.51 61.68 -12.63
N LEU A 71 -17.22 61.85 -11.51
CA LEU A 71 -17.00 61.05 -10.31
C LEU A 71 -17.27 59.56 -10.56
N ALA A 72 -18.37 59.21 -11.21
CA ALA A 72 -18.68 57.81 -11.54
C ALA A 72 -17.66 57.21 -12.50
N ALA A 73 -17.19 57.97 -13.50
CA ALA A 73 -16.19 57.50 -14.45
C ALA A 73 -14.85 57.19 -13.76
N LEU A 74 -14.39 58.05 -12.84
CA LEU A 74 -13.15 57.82 -12.11
C LEU A 74 -13.27 56.66 -11.10
N LEU A 75 -14.43 56.47 -10.46
CA LEU A 75 -14.68 55.36 -9.54
C LEU A 75 -14.86 54.01 -10.24
N LEU A 76 -15.43 53.97 -11.45
CA LEU A 76 -15.65 52.74 -12.22
C LEU A 76 -14.45 52.34 -13.08
N PHE A 77 -13.78 53.32 -13.70
CA PHE A 77 -12.74 53.08 -14.70
C PHE A 77 -11.34 53.59 -14.30
N GLY A 78 -11.23 54.21 -13.12
CA GLY A 78 -9.97 54.62 -12.49
C GLY A 78 -9.53 56.05 -12.78
N PHE A 79 -8.61 56.55 -11.94
CA PHE A 79 -8.09 57.92 -11.98
C PHE A 79 -7.46 58.34 -13.30
N ARG A 80 -7.02 57.39 -14.14
CA ARG A 80 -6.37 57.70 -15.42
C ARG A 80 -7.28 58.41 -16.42
N LEU A 81 -8.61 58.41 -16.23
CA LEU A 81 -9.52 59.11 -17.14
C LEU A 81 -9.68 60.61 -16.84
N TRP A 82 -8.97 61.16 -15.85
CA TRP A 82 -9.03 62.59 -15.53
C TRP A 82 -8.81 63.53 -16.73
N PRO A 83 -7.96 63.23 -17.75
CA PRO A 83 -7.81 64.13 -18.90
C PRO A 83 -9.10 64.28 -19.70
N GLY A 84 -10.00 63.29 -19.67
CA GLY A 84 -11.30 63.37 -20.33
C GLY A 84 -12.23 64.36 -19.63
N VAL A 85 -12.18 64.40 -18.28
CA VAL A 85 -12.89 65.41 -17.48
C VAL A 85 -12.35 66.80 -17.77
N ALA A 86 -11.02 66.97 -17.74
CA ALA A 86 -10.36 68.24 -18.02
C ALA A 86 -10.68 68.77 -19.43
N LEU A 87 -10.62 67.90 -20.45
CA LEU A 87 -10.92 68.26 -21.83
C LEU A 87 -12.40 68.63 -22.01
N GLY A 88 -13.33 67.83 -21.47
CA GLY A 88 -14.76 68.13 -21.54
C GLY A 88 -15.13 69.42 -20.82
N ALA A 89 -14.57 69.65 -19.63
CA ALA A 89 -14.78 70.86 -18.84
C ALA A 89 -14.15 72.10 -19.50
N PHE A 90 -12.98 71.97 -20.11
CA PHE A 90 -12.37 73.08 -20.86
C PHE A 90 -13.20 73.44 -22.09
N LEU A 91 -13.60 72.46 -22.90
CA LEU A 91 -14.34 72.69 -24.13
C LEU A 91 -15.72 73.33 -23.89
N VAL A 92 -16.43 72.96 -22.82
CA VAL A 92 -17.73 73.58 -22.54
C VAL A 92 -17.59 75.05 -22.14
N ASN A 93 -16.58 75.39 -21.32
CA ASN A 93 -16.34 76.76 -20.86
C ASN A 93 -15.60 77.62 -21.89
N ALA A 94 -14.80 77.03 -22.79
CA ALA A 94 -14.16 77.76 -23.88
C ALA A 94 -15.15 78.19 -24.98
N LEU A 95 -16.35 77.57 -25.01
CA LEU A 95 -17.45 77.90 -25.91
C LEU A 95 -18.52 78.78 -25.23
N THR A 96 -18.19 79.41 -24.10
CA THR A 96 -18.99 80.47 -23.48
C THR A 96 -18.23 81.80 -23.55
N ASP A 97 -18.86 82.89 -23.12
CA ASP A 97 -18.31 84.26 -23.23
C ASP A 97 -17.19 84.59 -22.22
N VAL A 98 -16.53 83.58 -21.63
CA VAL A 98 -15.44 83.77 -20.66
C VAL A 98 -14.06 83.67 -21.33
N PRO A 99 -13.03 84.37 -20.80
CA PRO A 99 -11.66 84.23 -21.32
C PRO A 99 -11.16 82.77 -21.28
N LEU A 100 -10.34 82.38 -22.25
CA LEU A 100 -9.76 81.02 -22.31
C LEU A 100 -8.98 80.65 -21.04
N ALA A 101 -8.30 81.63 -20.41
CA ALA A 101 -7.61 81.43 -19.13
C ALA A 101 -8.58 81.10 -17.99
N THR A 102 -9.75 81.75 -17.96
CA THR A 102 -10.83 81.47 -17.01
C THR A 102 -11.44 80.09 -17.26
N ALA A 103 -11.66 79.71 -18.53
CA ALA A 103 -12.13 78.38 -18.90
C ALA A 103 -11.15 77.28 -18.45
N ALA A 104 -9.83 77.50 -18.59
CA ALA A 104 -8.80 76.59 -18.08
C ALA A 104 -8.80 76.49 -16.55
N GLY A 105 -9.01 77.59 -15.83
CA GLY A 105 -9.14 77.62 -14.38
C GLY A 105 -10.34 76.81 -13.88
N ILE A 106 -11.52 77.00 -14.49
CA ILE A 106 -12.74 76.23 -14.18
C ILE A 106 -12.53 74.74 -14.49
N ALA A 107 -11.94 74.41 -15.65
CA ALA A 107 -11.66 73.01 -16.00
C ALA A 107 -10.71 72.33 -14.99
N THR A 108 -9.73 73.07 -14.47
CA THR A 108 -8.83 72.60 -13.41
C THR A 108 -9.61 72.32 -12.12
N GLY A 109 -10.50 73.23 -11.71
CA GLY A 109 -11.36 73.07 -10.54
C GLY A 109 -12.25 71.81 -10.62
N ASN A 110 -13.00 71.66 -11.70
CA ASN A 110 -13.90 70.52 -11.93
C ASN A 110 -13.14 69.18 -11.98
N THR A 111 -11.92 69.20 -12.54
CA THR A 111 -11.07 68.01 -12.61
C THR A 111 -10.53 67.63 -11.23
N LEU A 112 -10.03 68.61 -10.47
CA LEU A 112 -9.53 68.40 -9.12
C LEU A 112 -10.63 67.95 -8.16
N GLU A 113 -11.85 68.47 -8.31
CA GLU A 113 -13.02 67.95 -7.62
C GLU A 113 -13.18 66.45 -7.91
N ALA A 114 -13.36 66.04 -9.17
CA ALA A 114 -13.62 64.63 -9.48
C ALA A 114 -12.51 63.69 -8.94
N ILE A 115 -11.23 64.10 -9.05
CA ILE A 115 -10.09 63.36 -8.50
C ILE A 115 -10.17 63.30 -6.98
N THR A 116 -10.42 64.42 -6.30
CA THR A 116 -10.48 64.51 -4.84
C THR A 116 -11.61 63.65 -4.29
N GLY A 117 -12.81 63.72 -4.88
CA GLY A 117 -13.95 62.90 -4.48
C GLY A 117 -13.68 61.41 -4.65
N ALA A 118 -13.15 60.99 -5.79
CA ALA A 118 -12.79 59.59 -6.01
C ALA A 118 -11.68 59.11 -5.06
N TYR A 119 -10.69 59.98 -4.78
CA TYR A 119 -9.57 59.68 -3.90
C TYR A 119 -10.00 59.51 -2.44
N LEU A 120 -10.81 60.43 -1.92
CA LEU A 120 -11.32 60.39 -0.55
C LEU A 120 -12.19 59.14 -0.33
N LEU A 121 -13.05 58.79 -1.28
CA LEU A 121 -13.86 57.57 -1.19
C LEU A 121 -13.02 56.29 -1.18
N HIS A 122 -11.98 56.23 -2.02
CA HIS A 122 -11.09 55.07 -2.06
C HIS A 122 -10.23 54.94 -0.79
N ARG A 123 -9.66 56.06 -0.31
CA ARG A 123 -8.69 56.06 0.80
C ARG A 123 -9.33 56.03 2.18
N VAL A 124 -10.44 56.75 2.37
CA VAL A 124 -11.06 56.95 3.70
C VAL A 124 -12.22 55.97 3.92
N ALA A 125 -13.09 55.77 2.93
CA ALA A 125 -14.33 55.02 3.12
C ALA A 125 -14.25 53.52 2.75
N ARG A 126 -13.13 53.03 2.17
CA ARG A 126 -13.03 51.69 1.55
C ARG A 126 -14.23 51.41 0.64
N PHE A 127 -14.55 52.42 -0.17
CA PHE A 127 -15.81 52.55 -0.88
C PHE A 127 -16.07 51.41 -1.87
N ARG A 128 -17.29 50.86 -1.84
CA ARG A 128 -17.80 49.95 -2.88
C ARG A 128 -18.79 50.66 -3.80
N ASN A 129 -18.57 50.51 -5.10
CA ASN A 129 -19.39 51.14 -6.14
C ASN A 129 -20.87 50.67 -6.17
N SER A 130 -21.22 49.58 -5.49
CA SER A 130 -22.59 49.07 -5.44
C SER A 130 -23.53 49.87 -4.55
N LEU A 131 -23.01 50.72 -3.65
CA LEU A 131 -23.79 51.52 -2.68
C LEU A 131 -24.78 50.68 -1.84
N GLU A 132 -24.45 49.41 -1.59
CA GLU A 132 -25.29 48.49 -0.80
C GLU A 132 -25.04 48.58 0.71
N ARG A 133 -23.99 49.28 1.14
CA ARG A 133 -23.64 49.45 2.56
C ARG A 133 -23.87 50.88 3.00
N LEU A 134 -24.33 51.04 4.24
CA LEU A 134 -24.60 52.36 4.80
C LEU A 134 -23.33 53.23 4.84
N GLN A 135 -22.17 52.62 5.14
CA GLN A 135 -20.88 53.30 5.14
C GLN A 135 -20.51 53.87 3.76
N ASP A 136 -20.82 53.15 2.68
CA ASP A 136 -20.53 53.60 1.31
C ASP A 136 -21.39 54.81 0.95
N VAL A 137 -22.68 54.78 1.31
CA VAL A 137 -23.62 55.89 1.08
C VAL A 137 -23.24 57.13 1.90
N LEU A 138 -22.97 56.99 3.19
CA LEU A 138 -22.60 58.13 4.05
C LEU A 138 -21.25 58.73 3.61
N GLY A 139 -20.29 57.88 3.23
CA GLY A 139 -19.03 58.32 2.64
C GLY A 139 -19.25 59.07 1.33
N PHE A 140 -20.12 58.57 0.45
CA PHE A 140 -20.46 59.23 -0.82
C PHE A 140 -21.09 60.61 -0.62
N VAL A 141 -22.10 60.70 0.25
CA VAL A 141 -22.80 61.96 0.54
C VAL A 141 -21.85 62.97 1.18
N GLY A 142 -21.08 62.57 2.19
CA GLY A 142 -20.20 63.49 2.92
C GLY A 142 -18.93 63.89 2.15
N LEU A 143 -18.20 62.92 1.61
CA LEU A 143 -16.88 63.15 1.01
C LEU A 143 -16.95 63.55 -0.47
N ALA A 144 -17.83 62.93 -1.24
CA ALA A 144 -17.93 63.16 -2.68
C ALA A 144 -18.92 64.28 -3.04
N ALA A 145 -20.14 64.26 -2.51
CA ALA A 145 -21.13 65.31 -2.81
C ALA A 145 -20.97 66.56 -1.92
N GLY A 146 -20.49 66.41 -0.69
CA GLY A 146 -20.29 67.52 0.24
C GLY A 146 -18.91 68.18 0.12
N LEU A 147 -17.85 67.46 0.49
CA LEU A 147 -16.51 68.01 0.64
C LEU A 147 -15.81 68.26 -0.71
N SER A 148 -15.84 67.29 -1.62
CA SER A 148 -15.11 67.37 -2.89
C SER A 148 -15.57 68.53 -3.79
N THR A 149 -16.86 68.78 -3.86
CA THR A 149 -17.50 69.82 -4.68
C THR A 149 -17.09 71.23 -4.26
N THR A 150 -16.65 71.42 -3.01
CA THR A 150 -16.09 72.70 -2.54
C THR A 150 -14.83 73.09 -3.30
N VAL A 151 -14.05 72.12 -3.81
CA VAL A 151 -12.82 72.36 -4.58
C VAL A 151 -13.16 73.06 -5.91
N SER A 152 -14.14 72.54 -6.64
CA SER A 152 -14.64 73.12 -7.89
C SER A 152 -15.27 74.49 -7.66
N ALA A 153 -16.17 74.61 -6.67
CA ALA A 153 -16.79 75.90 -6.35
C ALA A 153 -15.77 76.98 -5.99
N THR A 154 -14.71 76.63 -5.27
CA THR A 154 -13.65 77.58 -4.87
C THR A 154 -12.79 77.99 -6.07
N ILE A 155 -12.29 77.02 -6.83
CA ILE A 155 -11.38 77.29 -7.96
C ILE A 155 -12.14 77.94 -9.12
N GLY A 156 -13.36 77.47 -9.42
CA GLY A 156 -14.20 77.97 -10.50
C GLY A 156 -14.64 79.42 -10.28
N VAL A 157 -15.16 79.75 -9.09
CA VAL A 157 -15.59 81.13 -8.79
C VAL A 157 -14.40 82.08 -8.68
N ALA A 158 -13.28 81.64 -8.08
CA ALA A 158 -12.05 82.43 -8.09
C ALA A 158 -11.55 82.72 -9.51
N SER A 159 -11.64 81.73 -10.42
CA SER A 159 -11.27 81.90 -11.83
C SER A 159 -12.17 82.89 -12.56
N LEU A 160 -13.48 82.91 -12.25
CA LEU A 160 -14.42 83.90 -12.80
C LEU A 160 -14.10 85.32 -12.32
N CYS A 161 -13.80 85.49 -11.03
CA CYS A 161 -13.48 86.81 -10.47
C CYS A 161 -12.13 87.35 -10.96
N LEU A 162 -11.11 86.50 -11.01
CA LEU A 162 -9.79 86.86 -11.55
C LEU A 162 -9.83 87.16 -13.05
N GLY A 163 -10.70 86.48 -13.79
CA GLY A 163 -10.93 86.71 -15.23
C GLY A 163 -11.82 87.90 -15.56
N ALA A 164 -12.22 88.69 -14.56
CA ALA A 164 -13.19 89.79 -14.70
C ALA A 164 -14.56 89.38 -15.28
N ALA A 165 -14.89 88.08 -15.25
CA ALA A 165 -16.18 87.54 -15.70
C ALA A 165 -17.27 87.62 -14.61
N ALA A 166 -16.88 87.85 -13.34
CA ALA A 166 -17.80 88.09 -12.23
C ALA A 166 -17.19 89.07 -11.20
N PRO A 167 -18.00 89.95 -10.59
CA PRO A 167 -17.49 90.87 -9.57
C PRO A 167 -17.29 90.16 -8.21
N TRP A 168 -16.25 90.57 -7.47
CA TRP A 168 -15.86 89.95 -6.19
C TRP A 168 -16.93 90.03 -5.09
N ASN A 169 -17.82 91.04 -5.13
CA ASN A 169 -18.92 91.16 -4.17
C ASN A 169 -19.94 90.02 -4.28
N LEU A 170 -20.02 89.34 -5.43
CA LEU A 170 -20.89 88.19 -5.66
C LEU A 170 -20.22 86.85 -5.36
N TYR A 171 -18.95 86.83 -4.92
CA TYR A 171 -18.19 85.60 -4.73
C TYR A 171 -18.92 84.59 -3.83
N GLY A 172 -19.44 85.02 -2.67
CA GLY A 172 -20.14 84.12 -1.74
C GLY A 172 -21.43 83.54 -2.33
N THR A 173 -22.21 84.35 -3.05
CA THR A 173 -23.45 83.90 -3.69
C THR A 173 -23.18 82.93 -4.84
N LEU A 174 -22.18 83.23 -5.69
CA LEU A 174 -21.77 82.36 -6.79
C LEU A 174 -21.18 81.05 -6.26
N TRP A 175 -20.36 81.10 -5.20
CA TRP A 175 -19.79 79.92 -4.56
C TRP A 175 -20.88 78.99 -4.03
N TRP A 176 -21.89 79.56 -3.36
CA TRP A 176 -23.01 78.80 -2.84
C TRP A 176 -23.82 78.12 -3.96
N GLN A 177 -24.16 78.86 -5.02
CA GLN A 177 -24.91 78.32 -6.15
C GLN A 177 -24.11 77.24 -6.90
N TRP A 178 -22.80 77.44 -7.07
CA TRP A 178 -21.90 76.51 -7.75
C TRP A 178 -21.77 75.20 -6.97
N TRP A 179 -21.44 75.30 -5.67
CA TRP A 179 -21.33 74.13 -4.79
C TRP A 179 -22.62 73.32 -4.77
N LEU A 180 -23.76 74.01 -4.69
CA LEU A 180 -25.06 73.36 -4.63
C LEU A 180 -25.41 72.62 -5.94
N GLY A 181 -25.10 73.21 -7.09
CA GLY A 181 -25.28 72.59 -8.41
C GLY A 181 -24.41 71.35 -8.61
N ASP A 182 -23.14 71.42 -8.21
CA ASP A 182 -22.18 70.30 -8.28
C ASP A 182 -22.57 69.18 -7.30
N ALA A 183 -22.96 69.52 -6.07
CA ALA A 183 -23.47 68.56 -5.09
C ALA A 183 -24.70 67.80 -5.60
N MET A 184 -25.64 68.47 -6.28
CA MET A 184 -26.81 67.79 -6.86
C MET A 184 -26.43 66.92 -8.06
N GLY A 185 -25.49 67.39 -8.88
CA GLY A 185 -24.87 66.59 -9.93
C GLY A 185 -24.30 65.28 -9.39
N ALA A 186 -23.56 65.36 -8.29
CA ALA A 186 -23.02 64.21 -7.58
C ALA A 186 -24.13 63.30 -7.02
N LEU A 187 -25.12 63.82 -6.30
CA LEU A 187 -26.15 63.00 -5.64
C LEU A 187 -27.17 62.35 -6.58
N VAL A 188 -27.41 62.93 -7.75
CA VAL A 188 -28.44 62.44 -8.68
C VAL A 188 -27.83 61.61 -9.81
N ALA A 189 -26.76 62.08 -10.44
CA ALA A 189 -26.21 61.42 -11.62
C ALA A 189 -25.22 60.30 -11.28
N ALA A 190 -24.32 60.49 -10.31
CA ALA A 190 -23.29 59.49 -10.01
C ALA A 190 -23.87 58.17 -9.46
N PRO A 191 -24.78 58.16 -8.47
CA PRO A 191 -25.32 56.92 -7.92
C PRO A 191 -26.03 56.03 -8.94
N VAL A 192 -26.72 56.62 -9.93
CA VAL A 192 -27.32 55.87 -11.04
C VAL A 192 -26.24 55.16 -11.83
N LEU A 193 -25.20 55.88 -12.25
CA LEU A 193 -24.09 55.31 -13.03
C LEU A 193 -23.31 54.24 -12.25
N LEU A 194 -23.08 54.46 -10.95
CA LEU A 194 -22.37 53.54 -10.07
C LEU A 194 -23.14 52.23 -9.87
N THR A 195 -24.42 52.32 -9.50
CA THR A 195 -25.26 51.14 -9.23
C THR A 195 -25.60 50.35 -10.50
N TRP A 196 -25.80 51.03 -11.64
CA TRP A 196 -26.02 50.39 -12.94
C TRP A 196 -24.74 49.91 -13.62
N GLY A 197 -23.59 50.47 -13.27
CA GLY A 197 -22.27 50.01 -13.72
C GLY A 197 -21.78 48.79 -12.92
N ALA A 198 -22.15 48.70 -11.64
CA ALA A 198 -21.75 47.62 -10.72
C ALA A 198 -22.61 46.34 -10.80
N LYS A 199 -23.47 46.19 -11.81
CA LYS A 199 -24.55 45.17 -11.92
C LYS A 199 -24.24 43.84 -11.21
N PRO A 200 -25.00 43.47 -10.17
CA PRO A 200 -25.28 42.07 -9.90
C PRO A 200 -26.25 41.56 -10.98
N ARG A 201 -25.90 40.46 -11.67
CA ARG A 201 -26.79 39.80 -12.64
C ARG A 201 -27.96 39.11 -11.92
N VAL A 202 -28.93 39.88 -11.43
CA VAL A 202 -30.15 39.34 -10.83
C VAL A 202 -31.17 39.05 -11.94
N ARG A 203 -31.63 37.80 -12.05
CA ARG A 203 -32.74 37.45 -12.94
C ARG A 203 -34.03 38.04 -12.37
N ILE A 204 -34.56 39.07 -13.02
CA ILE A 204 -35.83 39.71 -12.66
C ILE A 204 -36.98 38.82 -13.14
N SER A 205 -37.96 38.53 -12.27
CA SER A 205 -39.14 37.76 -12.67
C SER A 205 -40.14 38.63 -13.47
N PRO A 206 -40.99 38.05 -14.34
CA PRO A 206 -42.01 38.81 -15.08
C PRO A 206 -42.93 39.64 -14.17
N ARG A 207 -43.22 39.12 -12.97
CA ARG A 207 -43.98 39.84 -11.93
C ARG A 207 -43.24 41.06 -11.40
N GLN A 208 -41.93 40.96 -11.16
CA GLN A 208 -41.11 42.08 -10.73
C GLN A 208 -40.98 43.16 -11.81
N VAL A 209 -40.97 42.78 -13.09
CA VAL A 209 -41.03 43.74 -14.21
C VAL A 209 -42.36 44.50 -14.21
N ALA A 210 -43.48 43.79 -14.03
CA ALA A 210 -44.80 44.42 -13.91
C ALA A 210 -44.88 45.37 -12.69
N GLU A 211 -44.38 44.94 -11.52
CA GLU A 211 -44.32 45.78 -10.31
C GLU A 211 -43.46 47.04 -10.53
N ALA A 212 -42.32 46.92 -11.21
CA ALA A 212 -41.48 48.07 -11.57
C ALA A 212 -42.19 49.02 -12.55
N GLY A 213 -42.96 48.47 -13.50
CA GLY A 213 -43.80 49.25 -14.41
C GLY A 213 -44.89 50.05 -13.69
N VAL A 214 -45.58 49.43 -12.71
CA VAL A 214 -46.58 50.11 -11.87
C VAL A 214 -45.94 51.21 -11.03
N LEU A 215 -44.77 50.94 -10.43
CA LEU A 215 -44.02 51.93 -9.66
C LEU A 215 -43.64 53.13 -10.52
N LEU A 216 -43.10 52.90 -11.72
CA LEU A 216 -42.71 53.96 -12.64
C LEU A 216 -43.93 54.76 -13.11
N LEU A 217 -45.02 54.08 -13.48
CA LEU A 217 -46.26 54.74 -13.86
C LEU A 217 -46.78 55.64 -12.74
N GLY A 218 -46.86 55.13 -11.51
CA GLY A 218 -47.30 55.91 -10.36
C GLY A 218 -46.41 57.11 -10.07
N LEU A 219 -45.08 56.94 -10.13
CA LEU A 219 -44.11 58.01 -9.92
C LEU A 219 -44.22 59.11 -10.98
N VAL A 220 -44.40 58.74 -12.25
CA VAL A 220 -44.62 59.67 -13.36
C VAL A 220 -45.99 60.37 -13.24
N THR A 221 -47.06 59.63 -12.91
CA THR A 221 -48.41 60.20 -12.72
C THR A 221 -48.43 61.20 -11.58
N VAL A 222 -47.90 60.85 -10.40
CA VAL A 222 -47.77 61.78 -9.26
C VAL A 222 -46.91 62.97 -9.66
N GLY A 223 -45.82 62.75 -10.40
CA GLY A 223 -44.98 63.84 -10.85
C GLY A 223 -45.68 64.82 -11.79
N PHE A 224 -46.42 64.34 -12.78
CA PHE A 224 -47.22 65.21 -13.66
C PHE A 224 -48.36 65.92 -12.92
N LEU A 225 -49.00 65.25 -11.96
CA LEU A 225 -50.03 65.88 -11.15
C LEU A 225 -49.46 67.03 -10.31
N MET A 226 -48.31 66.81 -9.65
CA MET A 226 -47.71 67.78 -8.74
C MET A 226 -46.93 68.90 -9.46
N PHE A 227 -46.26 68.60 -10.57
CA PHE A 227 -45.37 69.53 -11.29
C PHE A 227 -45.87 69.93 -12.69
N GLY A 228 -47.04 69.43 -13.11
CA GLY A 228 -47.65 69.73 -14.42
C GLY A 228 -48.71 70.83 -14.42
N GLY A 229 -48.84 71.59 -13.32
CA GLY A 229 -49.73 72.76 -13.25
C GLY A 229 -51.20 72.46 -12.94
N TRP A 230 -51.54 71.24 -12.49
CA TRP A 230 -52.93 70.83 -12.22
C TRP A 230 -53.49 71.34 -10.89
N PHE A 231 -52.62 71.66 -9.92
CA PHE A 231 -52.98 72.21 -8.61
C PHE A 231 -52.35 73.60 -8.48
N THR A 232 -53.06 74.64 -8.92
CA THR A 232 -52.67 76.04 -8.70
C THR A 232 -53.41 76.57 -7.49
N THR A 233 -52.73 76.71 -6.36
CA THR A 233 -53.26 77.38 -5.16
C THR A 233 -52.50 78.69 -4.92
N ASP A 234 -53.19 79.74 -4.48
CA ASP A 234 -52.57 81.06 -4.19
C ASP A 234 -51.52 81.01 -3.07
N THR A 235 -51.47 79.91 -2.31
CA THR A 235 -50.44 79.63 -1.31
C THR A 235 -49.55 78.45 -1.74
N PRO A 236 -48.21 78.57 -1.62
CA PRO A 236 -47.30 77.44 -1.85
C PRO A 236 -47.59 76.30 -0.89
N ASN A 237 -47.98 75.13 -1.41
CA ASN A 237 -48.20 73.94 -0.59
C ASN A 237 -47.08 72.93 -0.79
N TYR A 238 -46.04 73.06 0.03
CA TYR A 238 -44.84 72.22 0.01
C TYR A 238 -45.12 70.74 0.38
N THR A 239 -46.28 70.46 1.00
CA THR A 239 -46.64 69.11 1.47
C THR A 239 -46.80 68.11 0.33
N TRP A 240 -47.22 68.59 -0.83
CA TRP A 240 -47.42 67.79 -2.04
C TRP A 240 -46.14 67.14 -2.56
N ALA A 241 -44.98 67.77 -2.34
CA ALA A 241 -43.70 67.20 -2.74
C ALA A 241 -43.39 65.88 -2.01
N TYR A 242 -43.98 65.63 -0.83
CA TYR A 242 -43.77 64.38 -0.10
C TYR A 242 -44.47 63.17 -0.74
N ALA A 243 -45.37 63.37 -1.73
CA ALA A 243 -46.08 62.29 -2.42
C ALA A 243 -45.16 61.32 -3.18
N PHE A 244 -43.91 61.71 -3.47
CA PHE A 244 -42.91 60.84 -4.10
C PHE A 244 -42.26 59.85 -3.15
N PHE A 245 -42.20 60.15 -1.84
CA PHE A 245 -41.49 59.31 -0.87
C PHE A 245 -42.02 57.87 -0.83
N PRO A 246 -43.34 57.59 -0.83
CA PRO A 246 -43.84 56.22 -0.90
C PRO A 246 -43.30 55.42 -2.09
N PHE A 247 -43.18 56.01 -3.28
CA PHE A 247 -42.68 55.34 -4.49
C PHE A 247 -41.16 55.13 -4.45
N VAL A 248 -40.42 56.13 -3.96
CA VAL A 248 -38.97 56.03 -3.81
C VAL A 248 -38.59 55.01 -2.72
N ILE A 249 -39.34 55.01 -1.61
CA ILE A 249 -39.24 54.02 -0.54
C ILE A 249 -39.59 52.62 -1.06
N TRP A 250 -40.65 52.49 -1.87
CA TRP A 250 -41.02 51.24 -2.51
C TRP A 250 -39.90 50.73 -3.43
N ALA A 251 -39.30 51.61 -4.24
CA ALA A 251 -38.18 51.26 -5.10
C ALA A 251 -36.98 50.73 -4.29
N ALA A 252 -36.63 51.43 -3.21
CA ALA A 252 -35.55 51.06 -2.31
C ALA A 252 -35.80 49.70 -1.60
N LEU A 253 -36.99 49.49 -1.04
CA LEU A 253 -37.36 48.28 -0.31
C LEU A 253 -37.43 47.04 -1.22
N ARG A 254 -37.97 47.22 -2.43
CA ARG A 254 -38.30 46.10 -3.31
C ARG A 254 -37.14 45.70 -4.23
N PHE A 255 -36.48 46.69 -4.82
CA PHE A 255 -35.52 46.47 -5.90
C PHE A 255 -34.09 46.88 -5.54
N GLY A 256 -33.88 47.60 -4.43
CA GLY A 256 -32.57 47.97 -3.92
C GLY A 256 -31.98 49.24 -4.55
N PRO A 257 -30.66 49.47 -4.42
CA PRO A 257 -30.02 50.75 -4.76
C PRO A 257 -30.17 51.20 -6.21
N TRP A 258 -30.13 50.30 -7.20
CA TRP A 258 -30.22 50.67 -8.62
C TRP A 258 -31.60 51.22 -9.02
N ALA A 259 -32.66 50.72 -8.39
CA ALA A 259 -34.02 51.20 -8.63
C ALA A 259 -34.32 52.45 -7.80
N ALA A 260 -33.81 52.54 -6.57
CA ALA A 260 -33.91 53.74 -5.74
C ALA A 260 -33.26 54.94 -6.43
N THR A 261 -32.06 54.76 -6.99
CA THR A 261 -31.35 55.81 -7.73
C THR A 261 -32.05 56.17 -9.04
N ALA A 262 -32.58 55.20 -9.78
CA ALA A 262 -33.38 55.46 -10.97
C ALA A 262 -34.67 56.23 -10.65
N ALA A 263 -35.38 55.87 -9.58
CA ALA A 263 -36.56 56.58 -9.12
C ALA A 263 -36.21 58.02 -8.73
N THR A 264 -35.13 58.24 -7.96
CA THR A 264 -34.63 59.58 -7.62
C THR A 264 -34.33 60.40 -8.89
N LEU A 265 -33.66 59.82 -9.90
CA LEU A 265 -33.38 60.51 -11.16
C LEU A 265 -34.66 60.95 -11.87
N VAL A 266 -35.69 60.08 -11.95
CA VAL A 266 -36.97 60.44 -12.57
C VAL A 266 -37.68 61.55 -11.79
N VAL A 267 -37.70 61.46 -10.45
CA VAL A 267 -38.26 62.53 -9.59
C VAL A 267 -37.52 63.84 -9.81
N SER A 268 -36.18 63.82 -9.83
CA SER A 268 -35.37 65.01 -10.06
C SER A 268 -35.65 65.63 -11.44
N VAL A 269 -35.72 64.83 -12.51
CA VAL A 269 -36.03 65.32 -13.86
C VAL A 269 -37.41 65.98 -13.92
N ILE A 270 -38.44 65.37 -13.33
CA ILE A 270 -39.79 65.93 -13.30
C ILE A 270 -39.83 67.21 -12.47
N ALA A 271 -39.23 67.20 -11.27
CA ALA A 271 -39.22 68.35 -10.37
C ALA A 271 -38.50 69.56 -10.99
N ILE A 272 -37.31 69.35 -11.58
CA ILE A 272 -36.56 70.40 -12.29
C ILE A 272 -37.39 70.94 -13.45
N SER A 273 -37.97 70.06 -14.28
CA SER A 273 -38.75 70.46 -15.46
C SER A 273 -39.99 71.28 -15.08
N GLY A 274 -40.70 70.89 -14.03
CA GLY A 274 -41.87 71.63 -13.53
C GLY A 274 -41.48 72.99 -12.99
N THR A 275 -40.47 73.05 -12.11
CA THR A 275 -40.02 74.30 -11.49
C THR A 275 -39.49 75.31 -12.53
N VAL A 276 -38.76 74.87 -13.55
CA VAL A 276 -38.31 75.74 -14.65
C VAL A 276 -39.47 76.31 -15.47
N ARG A 277 -40.57 75.56 -15.61
CA ARG A 277 -41.80 76.02 -16.29
C ARG A 277 -42.73 76.85 -15.40
N ALA A 278 -42.25 77.26 -14.23
CA ALA A 278 -43.04 77.95 -13.21
C ALA A 278 -44.27 77.14 -12.75
N PHE A 279 -44.13 75.81 -12.65
CA PHE A 279 -45.15 74.91 -12.10
C PHE A 279 -44.65 74.16 -10.87
N GLY A 280 -45.60 73.76 -10.03
CA GLY A 280 -45.37 72.87 -8.90
C GLY A 280 -45.08 73.59 -7.57
N PRO A 281 -44.78 72.82 -6.51
CA PRO A 281 -44.84 73.28 -5.13
C PRO A 281 -43.68 74.19 -4.70
N PHE A 282 -42.62 74.33 -5.53
CA PHE A 282 -41.41 75.06 -5.16
C PHE A 282 -41.34 76.47 -5.74
N LEU A 283 -42.47 77.07 -6.11
CA LEU A 283 -42.51 78.46 -6.58
C LEU A 283 -42.40 79.42 -5.40
N GLY A 284 -41.19 79.94 -5.18
CA GLY A 284 -40.90 80.99 -4.21
C GLY A 284 -41.11 82.40 -4.78
N LYS A 285 -40.88 83.42 -3.95
CA LYS A 285 -40.95 84.85 -4.38
C LYS A 285 -39.79 85.22 -5.31
N THR A 286 -38.70 84.47 -5.24
CA THR A 286 -37.52 84.64 -6.09
C THR A 286 -37.14 83.32 -6.74
N LEU A 287 -36.43 83.40 -7.88
CA LEU A 287 -35.83 82.23 -8.51
C LEU A 287 -34.88 81.52 -7.54
N ALA A 288 -34.04 82.26 -6.81
CA ALA A 288 -33.10 81.70 -5.84
C ALA A 288 -33.80 80.89 -4.73
N GLU A 289 -34.93 81.39 -4.21
CA GLU A 289 -35.75 80.68 -3.23
C GLU A 289 -36.35 79.39 -3.81
N SER A 290 -36.87 79.47 -5.04
CA SER A 290 -37.43 78.31 -5.75
C SER A 290 -36.39 77.22 -5.99
N LEU A 291 -35.18 77.63 -6.38
CA LEU A 291 -34.04 76.74 -6.55
C LEU A 291 -33.66 76.12 -5.20
N MET A 292 -33.51 76.91 -4.15
CA MET A 292 -33.12 76.40 -2.83
C MET A 292 -34.08 75.31 -2.32
N LEU A 293 -35.39 75.51 -2.50
CA LEU A 293 -36.41 74.51 -2.16
C LEU A 293 -36.30 73.24 -3.00
N LEU A 294 -36.10 73.38 -4.31
CA LEU A 294 -35.91 72.25 -5.23
C LEU A 294 -34.66 71.43 -4.86
N HIS A 295 -33.54 72.09 -4.55
CA HIS A 295 -32.29 71.41 -4.16
C HIS A 295 -32.43 70.71 -2.81
N THR A 296 -33.08 71.36 -1.83
CA THR A 296 -33.35 70.76 -0.51
C THR A 296 -34.21 69.50 -0.66
N PHE A 297 -35.25 69.57 -1.49
CA PHE A 297 -36.10 68.42 -1.80
C PHE A 297 -35.33 67.29 -2.49
N MET A 298 -34.57 67.60 -3.54
CA MET A 298 -33.79 66.60 -4.26
C MET A 298 -32.72 65.94 -3.38
N SER A 299 -32.07 66.72 -2.51
CA SER A 299 -31.13 66.21 -1.51
C SER A 299 -31.82 65.25 -0.55
N ALA A 300 -32.97 65.66 0.00
CA ALA A 300 -33.74 64.83 0.92
C ALA A 300 -34.16 63.52 0.26
N VAL A 301 -34.74 63.57 -0.95
CA VAL A 301 -35.15 62.37 -1.69
C VAL A 301 -33.94 61.48 -2.01
N ALA A 302 -32.85 62.03 -2.55
CA ALA A 302 -31.67 61.26 -2.93
C ALA A 302 -31.00 60.58 -1.73
N VAL A 303 -30.76 61.33 -0.65
CA VAL A 303 -30.12 60.80 0.57
C VAL A 303 -31.02 59.78 1.25
N THR A 304 -32.32 60.07 1.42
CA THR A 304 -33.26 59.11 2.01
C THR A 304 -33.36 57.83 1.19
N ALA A 305 -33.46 57.93 -0.14
CA ALA A 305 -33.51 56.77 -1.03
C ALA A 305 -32.27 55.88 -0.90
N LEU A 306 -31.08 56.49 -0.94
CA LEU A 306 -29.79 55.78 -0.86
C LEU A 306 -29.58 55.13 0.51
N VAL A 307 -29.79 55.89 1.59
CA VAL A 307 -29.63 55.40 2.97
C VAL A 307 -30.57 54.24 3.23
N LEU A 308 -31.83 54.38 2.85
CA LEU A 308 -32.83 53.34 3.04
C LEU A 308 -32.48 52.07 2.24
N ALA A 309 -32.17 52.22 0.94
CA ALA A 309 -31.81 51.10 0.08
C ALA A 309 -30.58 50.34 0.60
N ALA A 310 -29.55 51.06 1.06
CA ALA A 310 -28.35 50.47 1.63
C ALA A 310 -28.62 49.78 2.97
N ALA A 311 -29.36 50.41 3.90
CA ALA A 311 -29.68 49.83 5.19
C ALA A 311 -30.45 48.50 5.06
N ILE A 312 -31.43 48.45 4.15
CA ILE A 312 -32.24 47.25 3.91
C ILE A 312 -31.41 46.15 3.23
N THR A 313 -30.61 46.51 2.23
CA THR A 313 -29.80 45.53 1.49
C THR A 313 -28.74 44.92 2.39
N GLN A 314 -28.05 45.74 3.19
CA GLN A 314 -27.07 45.29 4.17
C GLN A 314 -27.70 44.36 5.23
N ARG A 315 -28.91 44.68 5.74
CA ARG A 315 -29.63 43.83 6.68
C ARG A 315 -29.98 42.47 6.08
N ARG A 316 -30.52 42.45 4.85
CA ARG A 316 -30.87 41.20 4.15
C ARG A 316 -29.65 40.31 3.92
N GLN A 317 -28.49 40.90 3.58
CA GLN A 317 -27.25 40.14 3.40
C GLN A 317 -26.78 39.48 4.70
N VAL A 318 -26.89 40.17 5.84
CA VAL A 318 -26.55 39.61 7.15
C VAL A 318 -27.51 38.49 7.55
N GLU A 319 -28.82 38.70 7.39
CA GLU A 319 -29.83 37.69 7.71
C GLU A 319 -29.67 36.42 6.85
N GLU A 320 -29.42 36.55 5.54
CA GLU A 320 -29.22 35.38 4.67
C GLU A 320 -27.88 34.68 4.94
N ALA A 321 -26.81 35.43 5.23
CA ALA A 321 -25.53 34.84 5.64
C ALA A 321 -25.67 34.06 6.95
N LEU A 322 -26.42 34.58 7.91
CA LEU A 322 -26.73 33.88 9.16
C LEU A 322 -27.53 32.60 8.88
N ARG A 323 -28.59 32.70 8.05
CA ARG A 323 -29.42 31.55 7.68
C ARG A 323 -28.64 30.45 6.96
N GLN A 324 -27.72 30.82 6.06
CA GLN A 324 -26.85 29.88 5.37
C GLN A 324 -25.84 29.23 6.31
N SER A 325 -25.27 30.00 7.25
CA SER A 325 -24.39 29.48 8.28
C SER A 325 -25.12 28.48 9.18
N GLU A 326 -26.33 28.80 9.65
CA GLU A 326 -27.15 27.92 10.47
C GLU A 326 -27.50 26.62 9.73
N LYS A 327 -27.94 26.74 8.46
CA LYS A 327 -28.23 25.57 7.61
C LYS A 327 -27.00 24.68 7.44
N ARG A 328 -25.84 25.27 7.14
CA ARG A 328 -24.58 24.54 6.99
C ARG A 328 -24.17 23.83 8.27
N TYR A 329 -24.30 24.48 9.42
CA TYR A 329 -24.03 23.85 10.72
C TYR A 329 -24.97 22.65 10.96
N ARG A 330 -26.27 22.82 10.70
CA ARG A 330 -27.27 21.75 10.85
C ARG A 330 -26.96 20.57 9.94
N GLU A 331 -26.60 20.81 8.68
CA GLU A 331 -26.23 19.74 7.75
C GLU A 331 -24.96 18.99 8.17
N LEU A 332 -23.94 19.70 8.66
CA LEU A 332 -22.71 19.07 9.17
C LEU A 332 -22.97 18.23 10.43
N PHE A 333 -23.82 18.72 11.32
CA PHE A 333 -24.22 18.00 12.54
C PHE A 333 -25.02 16.73 12.21
N GLU A 334 -26.05 16.85 11.38
CA GLU A 334 -26.96 15.73 11.06
C GLU A 334 -26.31 14.65 10.17
N ASN A 335 -25.40 15.02 9.26
CA ASN A 335 -24.76 14.08 8.33
C ASN A 335 -23.39 13.58 8.82
N ALA A 336 -22.99 13.87 10.06
CA ALA A 336 -21.77 13.29 10.62
C ALA A 336 -21.93 11.77 10.79
N THR A 337 -20.93 11.01 10.34
CA THR A 337 -20.93 9.53 10.45
C THR A 337 -20.83 9.05 11.90
N GLU A 338 -20.18 9.84 12.75
CA GLU A 338 -20.07 9.55 14.18
C GLU A 338 -21.25 10.12 14.94
N VAL A 339 -21.57 9.51 16.08
CA VAL A 339 -22.62 10.02 16.96
C VAL A 339 -22.16 11.33 17.56
N VAL A 340 -22.85 12.42 17.29
CA VAL A 340 -22.58 13.74 17.88
C VAL A 340 -23.74 14.12 18.77
N TYR A 341 -23.44 14.46 20.02
CA TYR A 341 -24.45 14.79 21.01
C TYR A 341 -23.99 15.94 21.92
N THR A 342 -24.96 16.59 22.54
CA THR A 342 -24.71 17.53 23.64
C THR A 342 -25.57 17.14 24.82
N LEU A 343 -25.03 17.35 26.02
CA LEU A 343 -25.68 17.11 27.30
C LEU A 343 -25.71 18.40 28.12
N ASP A 344 -26.69 18.52 29.01
CA ASP A 344 -26.60 19.47 30.12
C ASP A 344 -25.59 18.98 31.19
N LEU A 345 -25.33 19.80 32.21
CA LEU A 345 -24.42 19.44 33.31
C LEU A 345 -24.92 18.26 34.17
N ALA A 346 -26.20 17.90 34.09
CA ALA A 346 -26.77 16.73 34.75
C ALA A 346 -26.67 15.45 33.90
N GLY A 347 -26.21 15.55 32.65
CA GLY A 347 -26.06 14.45 31.70
C GLY A 347 -27.30 14.13 30.87
N ASN A 348 -28.31 15.00 30.84
CA ASN A 348 -29.49 14.85 29.98
C ASN A 348 -29.18 15.34 28.57
N PHE A 349 -29.66 14.63 27.54
CA PHE A 349 -29.41 15.05 26.16
C PHE A 349 -30.12 16.37 25.83
N THR A 350 -29.35 17.31 25.29
CA THR A 350 -29.84 18.56 24.72
C THR A 350 -29.79 18.55 23.20
N SER A 351 -28.97 17.68 22.59
CA SER A 351 -29.01 17.37 21.16
C SER A 351 -28.44 16.00 20.87
N LEU A 352 -28.89 15.40 19.77
CA LEU A 352 -28.40 14.15 19.21
C LEU A 352 -28.56 14.22 17.69
N ASN A 353 -27.54 13.84 16.93
CA ASN A 353 -27.60 13.75 15.47
C ASN A 353 -28.20 12.43 15.00
N LYS A 354 -28.49 12.34 13.69
CA LYS A 354 -29.02 11.15 13.05
C LYS A 354 -28.20 9.87 13.28
N ALA A 355 -26.86 9.93 13.23
CA ALA A 355 -26.03 8.77 13.53
C ALA A 355 -26.26 8.24 14.95
N GLY A 356 -26.50 9.13 15.92
CA GLY A 356 -26.91 8.77 17.27
C GLY A 356 -28.24 8.02 17.34
N GLU A 357 -29.23 8.42 16.54
CA GLU A 357 -30.51 7.71 16.45
C GLU A 357 -30.32 6.30 15.87
N GLU A 358 -29.49 6.14 14.84
CA GLU A 358 -29.22 4.87 14.17
C GLU A 358 -28.45 3.90 15.09
N VAL A 359 -27.43 4.40 15.80
CA VAL A 359 -26.60 3.60 16.70
C VAL A 359 -27.36 3.21 17.98
N ALA A 360 -28.07 4.16 18.61
CA ALA A 360 -28.78 3.91 19.86
C ALA A 360 -30.19 3.31 19.67
N GLY A 361 -30.80 3.48 18.49
CA GLY A 361 -32.15 3.01 18.18
C GLY A 361 -33.28 3.84 18.81
N TYR A 362 -32.96 5.02 19.37
CA TYR A 362 -33.92 5.97 19.94
C TYR A 362 -34.05 7.17 19.00
N THR A 363 -35.27 7.68 18.81
CA THR A 363 -35.43 8.93 18.08
C THR A 363 -34.88 10.09 18.90
N ARG A 364 -34.54 11.20 18.26
CA ARG A 364 -34.05 12.40 18.91
C ARG A 364 -35.04 12.92 19.95
N GLU A 365 -36.33 12.89 19.68
CA GLU A 365 -37.36 13.31 20.64
C GLU A 365 -37.39 12.44 21.90
N GLU A 366 -37.15 11.14 21.75
CA GLU A 366 -37.01 10.21 22.87
C GLU A 366 -35.69 10.46 23.61
N ALA A 367 -34.58 10.56 22.89
CA ALA A 367 -33.25 10.76 23.45
C ALA A 367 -33.15 12.06 24.27
N LEU A 368 -33.78 13.15 23.83
CA LEU A 368 -33.85 14.43 24.56
C LEU A 368 -34.55 14.33 25.93
N ARG A 369 -35.28 13.25 26.20
CA ARG A 369 -35.92 12.96 27.50
C ARG A 369 -35.11 11.98 28.35
N MET A 370 -33.96 11.54 27.85
CA MET A 370 -33.10 10.53 28.47
C MET A 370 -31.85 11.17 29.04
N ASN A 371 -31.28 10.47 30.02
CA ASN A 371 -29.95 10.76 30.55
C ASN A 371 -28.93 9.81 29.91
N PHE A 372 -27.75 10.31 29.53
CA PHE A 372 -26.70 9.52 28.88
C PHE A 372 -26.35 8.23 29.65
N ALA A 373 -26.32 8.29 30.98
CA ALA A 373 -26.02 7.12 31.82
C ALA A 373 -27.09 6.01 31.75
N GLN A 374 -28.30 6.29 31.25
CA GLN A 374 -29.34 5.28 31.06
C GLN A 374 -29.03 4.36 29.88
N LEU A 375 -28.35 4.86 28.85
CA LEU A 375 -27.95 4.08 27.67
C LEU A 375 -26.75 3.19 27.98
N ALA A 376 -25.88 3.58 28.92
CA ALA A 376 -24.72 2.78 29.29
C ALA A 376 -25.14 1.42 29.87
N ALA A 377 -24.46 0.36 29.42
CA ALA A 377 -24.62 -0.99 29.94
C ALA A 377 -24.23 -1.04 31.42
N GLY A 378 -24.82 -1.98 32.17
CA GLY A 378 -24.76 -2.03 33.65
C GLY A 378 -23.39 -1.69 34.28
N PRO A 379 -22.28 -2.32 33.86
CA PRO A 379 -20.94 -2.04 34.40
C PRO A 379 -20.41 -0.62 34.10
N TYR A 380 -20.89 0.02 33.03
CA TYR A 380 -20.40 1.31 32.52
C TYR A 380 -21.27 2.50 32.96
N ARG A 381 -22.41 2.28 33.62
CA ARG A 381 -23.30 3.37 34.07
C ARG A 381 -22.59 4.36 34.98
N GLU A 382 -21.81 3.84 35.92
CA GLU A 382 -21.11 4.69 36.88
C GLU A 382 -19.87 5.35 36.30
N LEU A 383 -19.22 4.69 35.33
CA LEU A 383 -18.19 5.30 34.51
C LEU A 383 -18.74 6.51 33.75
N ALA A 384 -19.90 6.38 33.10
CA ALA A 384 -20.54 7.46 32.34
C ALA A 384 -20.83 8.69 33.23
N ARG A 385 -21.36 8.49 34.45
CA ARG A 385 -21.60 9.59 35.40
C ARG A 385 -20.30 10.25 35.87
N GLN A 386 -19.29 9.46 36.21
CA GLN A 386 -18.00 9.96 36.66
C GLN A 386 -17.29 10.78 35.58
N MET A 387 -17.39 10.36 34.31
CA MET A 387 -16.76 11.09 33.21
C MET A 387 -17.41 12.46 32.96
N ILE A 388 -18.75 12.56 33.05
CA ILE A 388 -19.46 13.86 32.97
C ILE A 388 -19.02 14.78 34.13
N ALA A 389 -18.92 14.24 35.35
CA ALA A 389 -18.46 15.00 36.52
C ALA A 389 -17.01 15.48 36.37
N ARG A 390 -16.10 14.61 35.89
CA ARG A 390 -14.69 14.97 35.64
C ARG A 390 -14.52 16.02 34.54
N GLN A 391 -15.32 15.95 33.47
CA GLN A 391 -15.29 16.95 32.39
C GLN A 391 -15.59 18.36 32.90
N THR A 392 -16.42 18.47 33.93
CA THR A 392 -16.77 19.74 34.59
C THR A 392 -15.65 20.27 35.49
N ALA A 393 -14.70 19.41 35.89
CA ALA A 393 -13.61 19.75 36.81
C ALA A 393 -12.25 19.99 36.11
N GLU A 394 -11.94 19.25 35.04
CA GLU A 394 -10.58 19.23 34.45
C GLU A 394 -10.43 20.03 33.14
N GLU A 395 -11.50 20.63 32.60
CA GLU A 395 -11.54 21.43 31.33
C GLU A 395 -10.90 20.80 30.07
N ALA A 396 -10.32 19.61 30.15
CA ALA A 396 -9.60 18.92 29.08
C ALA A 396 -10.47 17.86 28.37
N PRO A 397 -10.22 17.54 27.09
CA PRO A 397 -10.93 16.48 26.39
C PRO A 397 -10.72 15.11 27.05
N LEU A 398 -11.81 14.41 27.39
CA LEU A 398 -11.75 13.05 27.93
C LEU A 398 -12.10 12.04 26.84
N VAL A 399 -11.27 11.00 26.71
CA VAL A 399 -11.49 9.88 25.80
C VAL A 399 -11.60 8.59 26.61
N PHE A 400 -12.70 7.86 26.44
CA PHE A 400 -12.97 6.62 27.17
C PHE A 400 -13.83 5.66 26.36
N GLU A 401 -13.67 4.36 26.60
CA GLU A 401 -14.54 3.33 26.02
C GLU A 401 -15.66 2.94 26.99
N LEU A 402 -16.86 2.75 26.45
CA LEU A 402 -18.00 2.21 27.19
C LEU A 402 -18.89 1.39 26.26
N GLU A 403 -19.71 0.51 26.82
CA GLU A 403 -20.78 -0.14 26.06
C GLU A 403 -22.12 0.51 26.35
N ILE A 404 -22.90 0.78 25.31
CA ILE A 404 -24.32 1.13 25.44
C ILE A 404 -25.21 -0.06 25.11
N VAL A 405 -26.44 -0.02 25.60
CA VAL A 405 -27.52 -0.92 25.21
C VAL A 405 -28.48 -0.14 24.32
N ALA A 406 -28.54 -0.50 23.03
CA ALA A 406 -29.49 0.07 22.08
C ALA A 406 -30.92 -0.39 22.40
N ARG A 407 -31.92 0.30 21.83
CA ARG A 407 -33.35 0.01 22.06
C ARG A 407 -33.75 -1.43 21.74
N ASP A 408 -33.12 -2.04 20.73
CA ASP A 408 -33.33 -3.42 20.30
C ASP A 408 -32.62 -4.47 21.17
N GLY A 409 -31.90 -4.04 22.20
CA GLY A 409 -31.13 -4.89 23.11
C GLY A 409 -29.70 -5.18 22.67
N ARG A 410 -29.25 -4.70 21.50
CA ARG A 410 -27.84 -4.84 21.08
C ARG A 410 -26.92 -4.09 22.04
N ARG A 411 -25.79 -4.70 22.36
CA ARG A 411 -24.68 -4.03 23.03
C ARG A 411 -23.76 -3.43 21.98
N VAL A 412 -23.55 -2.13 22.05
CA VAL A 412 -22.69 -1.41 21.11
C VAL A 412 -21.51 -0.83 21.88
N PRO A 413 -20.28 -1.31 21.65
CA PRO A 413 -19.09 -0.69 22.22
C PRO A 413 -18.81 0.64 21.51
N LEU A 414 -18.69 1.70 22.30
CA LEU A 414 -18.42 3.05 21.83
C LEU A 414 -17.10 3.58 22.41
N GLU A 415 -16.33 4.26 21.57
CA GLU A 415 -15.22 5.14 21.98
C GLU A 415 -15.78 6.56 22.03
N VAL A 416 -15.84 7.14 23.24
CA VAL A 416 -16.43 8.46 23.49
C VAL A 416 -15.33 9.48 23.73
N SER A 417 -15.41 10.58 23.00
CA SER A 417 -14.58 11.78 23.19
C SER A 417 -15.48 12.95 23.56
N SER A 418 -15.33 13.48 24.78
CA SER A 418 -16.14 14.60 25.27
C SER A 418 -15.32 15.84 25.59
N ARG A 419 -15.95 17.01 25.50
CA ARG A 419 -15.42 18.31 25.92
C ARG A 419 -16.48 19.14 26.64
N LEU A 420 -16.05 20.01 27.55
CA LEU A 420 -16.92 20.99 28.19
C LEU A 420 -17.35 22.07 27.18
N VAL A 421 -18.62 22.46 27.23
CA VAL A 421 -19.15 23.61 26.50
C VAL A 421 -19.38 24.73 27.49
N SER A 422 -18.73 25.87 27.25
CA SER A 422 -18.87 27.08 28.06
C SER A 422 -19.36 28.25 27.21
N GLU A 423 -20.16 29.11 27.83
CA GLU A 423 -20.66 30.35 27.26
C GLU A 423 -20.30 31.49 28.24
N GLU A 424 -19.61 32.51 27.75
CA GLU A 424 -19.09 33.63 28.57
C GLU A 424 -18.28 33.21 29.82
N GLY A 425 -17.55 32.09 29.72
CA GLY A 425 -16.75 31.54 30.82
C GLY A 425 -17.54 30.72 31.85
N LYS A 426 -18.85 30.53 31.65
CA LYS A 426 -19.70 29.66 32.47
C LYS A 426 -19.93 28.32 31.77
N ALA A 427 -19.69 27.21 32.47
CA ALA A 427 -20.02 25.88 31.96
C ALA A 427 -21.53 25.73 31.79
N ILE A 428 -21.97 25.32 30.60
CA ILE A 428 -23.40 25.15 30.27
C ILE A 428 -23.75 23.70 29.90
N GLY A 429 -22.76 22.88 29.55
CA GLY A 429 -22.99 21.48 29.18
C GLY A 429 -21.74 20.76 28.70
N VAL A 430 -21.94 19.55 28.15
CA VAL A 430 -20.88 18.70 27.61
C VAL A 430 -21.22 18.36 26.16
N GLN A 431 -20.25 18.48 25.26
CA GLN A 431 -20.38 18.00 23.88
C GLN A 431 -19.54 16.72 23.73
N GLY A 432 -20.16 15.67 23.22
CA GLY A 432 -19.50 14.39 22.99
C GLY A 432 -19.61 13.93 21.54
N ILE A 433 -18.58 13.21 21.12
CA ILE A 433 -18.56 12.42 19.89
C ILE A 433 -18.37 10.96 20.32
N ALA A 434 -19.22 10.06 19.85
CA ALA A 434 -19.09 8.64 20.10
C ALA A 434 -18.95 7.86 18.79
N ARG A 435 -17.90 7.06 18.72
CA ARG A 435 -17.59 6.20 17.57
C ARG A 435 -17.94 4.76 17.91
N ASP A 436 -18.72 4.11 17.04
CA ASP A 436 -18.95 2.67 17.10
C ASP A 436 -17.65 1.92 16.76
N ILE A 437 -17.15 1.11 17.69
CA ILE A 437 -15.94 0.31 17.54
C ILE A 437 -16.21 -1.19 17.42
N THR A 438 -17.45 -1.57 17.06
CA THR A 438 -17.86 -2.97 16.87
C THR A 438 -16.98 -3.68 15.85
N GLU A 439 -16.82 -3.11 14.64
CA GLU A 439 -15.97 -3.69 13.59
C GLU A 439 -14.51 -3.79 14.02
N ARG A 440 -13.99 -2.77 14.71
CA ARG A 440 -12.61 -2.75 15.23
C ARG A 440 -12.37 -3.91 16.21
N LYS A 441 -13.29 -4.13 17.15
CA LYS A 441 -13.18 -5.22 18.15
C LYS A 441 -13.34 -6.59 17.51
N GLN A 442 -14.25 -6.75 16.54
CA GLN A 442 -14.42 -8.00 15.80
C GLN A 442 -13.18 -8.35 14.96
N ALA A 443 -12.61 -7.37 14.26
CA ALA A 443 -11.40 -7.56 13.47
C ALA A 443 -10.19 -7.92 14.34
N ALA A 444 -10.02 -7.27 15.49
CA ALA A 444 -8.95 -7.57 16.43
C ALA A 444 -9.04 -9.01 16.98
N ALA A 445 -10.23 -9.44 17.38
CA ALA A 445 -10.47 -10.81 17.85
C ALA A 445 -10.22 -11.86 16.75
N ALA A 446 -10.67 -11.60 15.52
CA ALA A 446 -10.44 -12.47 14.37
C ALA A 446 -8.94 -12.58 14.04
N LEU A 447 -8.20 -11.47 14.12
CA LEU A 447 -6.76 -11.46 13.89
C LEU A 447 -6.00 -12.25 14.95
N GLU A 448 -6.37 -12.11 16.24
CA GLU A 448 -5.75 -12.87 17.31
C GLU A 448 -6.01 -14.38 17.15
N GLN A 449 -7.23 -14.76 16.79
CA GLN A 449 -7.57 -16.15 16.50
C GLN A 449 -6.79 -16.70 15.29
N ALA A 450 -6.65 -15.90 14.22
CA ALA A 450 -5.85 -16.28 13.05
C ALA A 450 -4.37 -16.43 13.41
N ASN A 451 -3.80 -15.53 14.21
CA ASN A 451 -2.40 -15.57 14.61
C ASN A 451 -2.08 -16.79 15.50
N ARG A 452 -3.00 -17.15 16.41
CA ARG A 452 -2.89 -18.40 17.18
C ARG A 452 -2.88 -19.63 16.28
N LYS A 453 -3.75 -19.68 15.25
CA LYS A 453 -3.77 -20.78 14.27
C LYS A 453 -2.50 -20.82 13.43
N LEU A 454 -2.01 -19.67 12.96
CA LEU A 454 -0.80 -19.58 12.15
C LEU A 454 0.43 -20.06 12.94
N THR A 455 0.55 -19.65 14.19
CA THR A 455 1.65 -20.06 15.08
C THR A 455 1.68 -21.58 15.27
N ALA A 456 0.50 -22.20 15.43
CA ALA A 456 0.40 -23.66 15.51
C ALA A 456 0.82 -24.36 14.21
N TRP A 457 0.40 -23.86 13.04
CA TRP A 457 0.81 -24.42 11.75
C TRP A 457 2.29 -24.25 11.43
N VAL A 458 2.90 -23.12 11.81
CA VAL A 458 4.35 -22.89 11.63
C VAL A 458 5.15 -23.94 12.41
N ALA A 459 4.79 -24.19 13.67
CA ALA A 459 5.46 -25.21 14.49
C ALA A 459 5.34 -26.62 13.89
N GLU A 460 4.17 -26.99 13.32
CA GLU A 460 4.00 -28.28 12.65
C GLU A 460 4.84 -28.41 11.37
N LEU A 461 4.93 -27.33 10.58
CA LEU A 461 5.75 -27.30 9.36
C LEU A 461 7.24 -27.40 9.66
N GLU A 462 7.72 -26.74 10.72
CA GLU A 462 9.12 -26.80 11.14
C GLU A 462 9.54 -28.23 11.52
N ASP A 463 8.70 -28.96 12.26
CA ASP A 463 8.99 -30.36 12.64
C ASP A 463 9.02 -31.28 11.41
N ARG A 464 8.06 -31.15 10.49
CA ARG A 464 8.07 -31.91 9.22
C ARG A 464 9.30 -31.60 8.36
N THR A 465 9.68 -30.33 8.28
CA THR A 465 10.86 -29.92 7.51
C THR A 465 12.13 -30.53 8.10
N ARG A 466 12.25 -30.53 9.44
CA ARG A 466 13.37 -31.17 10.13
C ARG A 466 13.46 -32.67 9.84
N GLN A 467 12.34 -33.39 9.85
CA GLN A 467 12.29 -34.83 9.55
C GLN A 467 12.74 -35.13 8.12
N ILE A 468 12.27 -34.36 7.13
CA ILE A 468 12.66 -34.52 5.72
C ILE A 468 14.17 -34.27 5.54
N THR A 469 14.71 -33.22 6.16
CA THR A 469 16.15 -32.92 6.07
C THR A 469 17.00 -34.04 6.66
N LEU A 470 16.64 -34.56 7.85
CA LEU A 470 17.37 -35.67 8.46
C LEU A 470 17.32 -36.96 7.61
N LEU A 471 16.17 -37.24 6.99
CA LEU A 471 16.02 -38.39 6.09
C LEU A 471 16.90 -38.24 4.84
N ASN A 472 16.92 -37.07 4.23
CA ASN A 472 17.75 -36.79 3.06
C ASN A 472 19.25 -36.87 3.40
N ASP A 473 19.69 -36.23 4.50
CA ASP A 473 21.07 -36.27 4.95
C ASP A 473 21.55 -37.72 5.22
N MET A 474 20.68 -38.53 5.84
CA MET A 474 20.97 -39.95 6.06
C MET A 474 21.05 -40.71 4.72
N GLY A 475 20.12 -40.44 3.79
CA GLY A 475 20.12 -41.03 2.47
C GLY A 475 21.41 -40.74 1.68
N ASP A 476 21.86 -39.49 1.70
CA ASP A 476 23.09 -39.05 1.04
C ASP A 476 24.33 -39.75 1.63
N LEU A 477 24.43 -39.82 2.96
CA LEU A 477 25.54 -40.51 3.61
C LEU A 477 25.53 -42.02 3.31
N LEU A 478 24.36 -42.66 3.32
CA LEU A 478 24.22 -44.09 3.01
C LEU A 478 24.63 -44.42 1.57
N GLN A 479 24.37 -43.53 0.61
CA GLN A 479 24.81 -43.72 -0.79
C GLN A 479 26.33 -43.62 -0.95
N SER A 480 27.03 -42.96 -0.04
CA SER A 480 28.49 -42.79 -0.08
C SER A 480 29.29 -43.90 0.60
N CYS A 481 28.61 -44.80 1.33
CA CYS A 481 29.27 -45.93 2.00
C CYS A 481 29.93 -46.89 1.00
N GLN A 482 31.05 -47.49 1.40
CA GLN A 482 31.74 -48.54 0.63
C GLN A 482 31.53 -49.94 1.22
N THR A 483 31.15 -50.01 2.50
CA THR A 483 30.92 -51.27 3.20
C THR A 483 29.61 -51.23 4.00
N ALA A 484 29.03 -52.41 4.23
CA ALA A 484 27.82 -52.52 5.06
C ALA A 484 28.05 -52.05 6.51
N ALA A 485 29.27 -52.24 7.05
CA ALA A 485 29.62 -51.81 8.41
C ALA A 485 29.58 -50.28 8.59
N GLU A 486 30.00 -49.52 7.56
CA GLU A 486 29.85 -48.06 7.55
C GLU A 486 28.38 -47.66 7.56
N ALA A 487 27.57 -48.31 6.72
CA ALA A 487 26.13 -48.05 6.64
C ALA A 487 25.43 -48.29 7.99
N TYR A 488 25.76 -49.38 8.69
CA TYR A 488 25.20 -49.67 10.02
C TYR A 488 25.52 -48.57 11.04
N THR A 489 26.74 -48.03 10.99
CA THR A 489 27.18 -46.93 11.87
C THR A 489 26.39 -45.65 11.61
N ILE A 490 26.19 -45.29 10.34
CA ILE A 490 25.37 -44.12 9.96
C ILE A 490 23.94 -44.29 10.44
N ILE A 491 23.33 -45.46 10.24
CA ILE A 491 21.95 -45.72 10.67
C ILE A 491 21.84 -45.59 12.19
N ALA A 492 22.79 -46.15 12.95
CA ALA A 492 22.80 -46.03 14.41
C ALA A 492 22.88 -44.57 14.89
N GLN A 493 23.53 -43.68 14.12
CA GLN A 493 23.65 -42.26 14.46
C GLN A 493 22.38 -41.44 14.12
N PHE A 494 21.70 -41.77 13.03
CA PHE A 494 20.51 -41.04 12.56
C PHE A 494 19.20 -41.56 13.15
N ALA A 495 19.12 -42.85 13.44
CA ALA A 495 17.92 -43.47 14.02
C ALA A 495 17.42 -42.78 15.31
N PRO A 496 18.24 -42.43 16.31
CA PRO A 496 17.75 -41.69 17.49
C PRO A 496 17.34 -40.24 17.19
N LYS A 497 17.81 -39.64 16.09
CA LYS A 497 17.39 -38.29 15.67
C LYS A 497 16.06 -38.31 14.94
N LEU A 498 15.81 -39.37 14.17
CA LEU A 498 14.57 -39.61 13.41
C LEU A 498 13.45 -40.15 14.32
N PHE A 499 13.81 -40.96 15.32
CA PHE A 499 12.89 -41.60 16.26
C PHE A 499 13.29 -41.30 17.72
N PRO A 500 13.22 -40.04 18.19
CA PRO A 500 13.69 -39.66 19.52
C PRO A 500 12.85 -40.22 20.68
N ALA A 501 11.60 -40.62 20.40
CA ALA A 501 10.67 -41.17 21.39
C ALA A 501 10.59 -42.71 21.37
N GLU A 502 11.39 -43.36 20.52
CA GLU A 502 11.36 -44.81 20.29
C GLU A 502 12.76 -45.40 20.47
N SER A 503 12.80 -46.62 21.01
CA SER A 503 13.95 -47.51 20.91
C SER A 503 13.85 -48.35 19.65
N GLY A 504 14.97 -48.81 19.10
CA GLY A 504 14.92 -49.63 17.91
C GLY A 504 16.16 -50.46 17.66
N MET A 505 16.01 -51.40 16.72
CA MET A 505 17.05 -52.29 16.27
C MET A 505 17.01 -52.42 14.75
N LEU A 506 18.17 -52.32 14.13
CA LEU A 506 18.42 -52.75 12.76
C LEU A 506 18.98 -54.16 12.79
N ALA A 507 18.30 -55.12 12.16
CA ALA A 507 18.74 -56.50 12.09
C ALA A 507 18.84 -56.96 10.63
N VAL A 508 19.93 -57.64 10.25
CA VAL A 508 20.24 -58.02 8.87
C VAL A 508 20.24 -59.54 8.73
N LEU A 509 19.73 -60.03 7.60
CA LEU A 509 19.65 -61.44 7.27
C LEU A 509 21.02 -61.95 6.79
N SER A 510 21.47 -63.08 7.34
CA SER A 510 22.73 -63.71 6.95
C SER A 510 22.74 -64.15 5.47
N PRO A 511 23.92 -64.31 4.84
CA PRO A 511 24.01 -64.77 3.44
C PRO A 511 23.33 -66.13 3.17
N SER A 512 23.34 -67.02 4.16
CA SER A 512 22.66 -68.32 4.12
C SER A 512 21.14 -68.24 4.27
N LYS A 513 20.60 -67.05 4.58
CA LYS A 513 19.18 -66.81 4.85
C LYS A 513 18.62 -67.60 6.04
N THR A 514 19.48 -68.05 6.95
CA THR A 514 19.09 -68.90 8.10
C THR A 514 18.92 -68.13 9.40
N LEU A 515 19.60 -67.00 9.56
CA LEU A 515 19.63 -66.22 10.79
C LEU A 515 19.52 -64.73 10.47
N VAL A 516 18.90 -63.98 11.39
CA VAL A 516 18.86 -62.52 11.39
C VAL A 516 19.67 -62.04 12.59
N GLU A 517 20.60 -61.12 12.37
CA GLU A 517 21.52 -60.60 13.38
C GLU A 517 21.33 -59.09 13.57
N GLY A 518 21.19 -58.64 14.81
CA GLY A 518 21.13 -57.23 15.18
C GLY A 518 22.49 -56.55 14.96
N VAL A 519 22.54 -55.60 14.04
CA VAL A 519 23.76 -54.89 13.65
C VAL A 519 23.83 -53.47 14.22
N ALA A 520 22.68 -52.90 14.61
CA ALA A 520 22.61 -51.62 15.32
C ALA A 520 21.39 -51.59 16.25
N VAL A 521 21.54 -50.97 17.42
CA VAL A 521 20.49 -50.78 18.44
C VAL A 521 20.57 -49.37 18.99
N TRP A 522 19.43 -48.74 19.27
CA TRP A 522 19.35 -47.42 19.90
C TRP A 522 18.15 -47.31 20.87
N GLY A 523 18.19 -46.26 21.70
CA GLY A 523 17.17 -45.95 22.70
C GLY A 523 17.39 -46.66 24.03
N GLU A 524 16.44 -46.46 24.95
CA GLU A 524 16.56 -46.88 26.36
C GLU A 524 15.87 -48.22 26.68
N LEU A 525 14.84 -48.59 25.91
CA LEU A 525 14.13 -49.86 26.06
C LEU A 525 14.90 -51.04 25.44
N PRO A 526 14.89 -52.23 26.08
CA PRO A 526 15.51 -53.44 25.52
C PRO A 526 14.73 -53.92 24.28
N VAL A 527 15.43 -54.07 23.16
CA VAL A 527 14.86 -54.51 21.87
C VAL A 527 15.10 -56.01 21.62
N GLY A 528 14.40 -56.85 22.38
CA GLY A 528 14.25 -58.29 22.11
C GLY A 528 15.53 -59.13 21.97
N GLU A 529 15.43 -60.25 21.24
CA GLU A 529 16.57 -61.15 20.95
C GLU A 529 17.49 -60.54 19.86
N PRO A 530 18.82 -60.43 20.10
CA PRO A 530 19.75 -59.84 19.13
C PRO A 530 20.05 -60.76 17.94
N THR A 531 19.71 -62.04 18.01
CA THR A 531 19.87 -62.99 16.90
C THR A 531 18.72 -63.97 16.91
N PHE A 532 18.01 -64.09 15.79
CA PHE A 532 16.79 -64.91 15.70
C PHE A 532 16.58 -65.52 14.32
N ALA A 533 15.78 -66.59 14.26
CA ALA A 533 15.37 -67.19 12.98
C ALA A 533 14.35 -66.27 12.25
N PRO A 534 14.42 -66.12 10.92
CA PRO A 534 13.50 -65.24 10.16
C PRO A 534 12.01 -65.51 10.41
N GLU A 535 11.65 -66.78 10.69
CA GLU A 535 10.32 -67.27 11.05
C GLU A 535 9.75 -66.61 12.33
N LYS A 536 10.61 -66.13 13.24
CA LYS A 536 10.19 -65.44 14.47
C LYS A 536 9.70 -64.00 14.22
N CYS A 537 9.80 -63.47 13.00
CA CYS A 537 9.35 -62.11 12.67
C CYS A 537 8.23 -62.12 11.64
N TRP A 538 7.04 -61.62 12.01
CA TRP A 538 5.89 -61.54 11.10
C TRP A 538 6.13 -60.61 9.92
N ALA A 539 6.90 -59.53 10.10
CA ALA A 539 7.25 -58.62 9.03
C ALA A 539 8.08 -59.30 7.93
N LEU A 540 9.10 -60.08 8.32
CA LEU A 540 9.92 -60.85 7.39
C LEU A 540 9.10 -61.96 6.69
N ARG A 541 8.25 -62.68 7.44
CA ARG A 541 7.39 -63.74 6.87
C ARG A 541 6.40 -63.23 5.84
N ARG A 542 5.87 -62.01 6.05
CA ARG A 542 4.83 -61.42 5.18
C ARG A 542 5.39 -60.49 4.12
N GLY A 543 6.65 -60.07 4.23
CA GLY A 543 7.26 -59.04 3.38
C GLY A 543 6.59 -57.67 3.48
N ARG A 544 5.87 -57.38 4.57
CA ARG A 544 5.18 -56.10 4.81
C ARG A 544 5.25 -55.68 6.27
N MET A 545 5.04 -54.39 6.51
CA MET A 545 4.96 -53.79 7.85
C MET A 545 4.06 -54.60 8.79
N HIS A 546 4.53 -54.85 10.02
CA HIS A 546 3.79 -55.51 11.08
C HIS A 546 3.78 -54.64 12.33
N PHE A 547 2.61 -54.09 12.67
CA PHE A 547 2.41 -53.21 13.81
C PHE A 547 1.61 -53.91 14.91
N VAL A 548 1.99 -53.70 16.17
CA VAL A 548 1.28 -54.19 17.35
C VAL A 548 1.07 -53.04 18.32
N ASP A 549 -0.19 -52.68 18.58
CA ASP A 549 -0.57 -51.53 19.42
C ASP A 549 -0.59 -51.88 20.93
N ALA A 550 -1.15 -53.04 21.28
CA ALA A 550 -1.21 -53.53 22.65
C ALA A 550 -0.81 -55.02 22.68
N PRO A 551 0.25 -55.41 23.43
CA PRO A 551 0.81 -56.77 23.35
C PRO A 551 -0.05 -57.90 23.93
N HIS A 552 -1.25 -57.60 24.45
CA HIS A 552 -2.14 -58.57 25.05
C HIS A 552 -3.13 -59.21 24.05
N ASP A 553 -3.37 -58.59 22.87
CA ASP A 553 -4.37 -59.05 21.87
C ASP A 553 -3.81 -59.16 20.42
N GLY A 554 -2.51 -58.93 20.21
CA GLY A 554 -1.88 -58.90 18.88
C GLY A 554 -1.10 -60.17 18.50
N LEU A 555 -0.89 -60.39 17.19
CA LEU A 555 0.04 -61.41 16.70
C LEU A 555 1.49 -60.99 17.00
N LEU A 556 2.03 -61.47 18.12
CA LEU A 556 3.39 -61.11 18.54
C LEU A 556 4.46 -61.75 17.65
N CYS A 557 5.53 -61.01 17.38
CA CYS A 557 6.75 -61.57 16.83
C CYS A 557 7.50 -62.34 17.92
N GLY A 558 7.93 -63.56 17.64
CA GLY A 558 8.62 -64.42 18.60
C GLY A 558 10.05 -64.00 18.96
N HIS A 559 10.58 -62.91 18.38
CA HIS A 559 11.86 -62.30 18.76
C HIS A 559 11.69 -61.12 19.73
N VAL A 560 10.45 -60.67 19.97
CA VAL A 560 10.13 -59.62 20.93
C VAL A 560 9.80 -60.26 22.26
N ASP A 561 10.44 -59.81 23.33
CA ASP A 561 10.20 -60.33 24.67
C ASP A 561 8.84 -59.82 25.21
N PRO A 562 7.89 -60.72 25.55
CA PRO A 562 6.56 -60.36 26.03
C PRO A 562 6.54 -59.53 27.32
N SER A 563 7.62 -59.56 28.12
CA SER A 563 7.71 -58.87 29.40
C SER A 563 7.89 -57.36 29.30
N PHE A 564 8.34 -56.85 28.15
CA PHE A 564 8.57 -55.41 27.90
C PHE A 564 7.43 -54.76 27.11
N SER A 565 6.19 -55.24 27.32
CA SER A 565 5.00 -55.01 26.51
C SER A 565 4.59 -53.53 26.29
N THR A 566 5.26 -52.86 25.36
CA THR A 566 4.84 -51.60 24.73
C THR A 566 4.46 -51.84 23.26
N SER A 567 3.82 -50.86 22.62
CA SER A 567 3.56 -50.92 21.17
C SER A 567 4.87 -50.99 20.39
N TYR A 568 4.90 -51.79 19.32
CA TYR A 568 6.07 -51.91 18.45
C TYR A 568 5.70 -52.07 16.98
N LEU A 569 6.68 -51.82 16.13
CA LEU A 569 6.59 -51.83 14.68
C LEU A 569 7.79 -52.58 14.11
N CYS A 570 7.53 -53.60 13.29
CA CYS A 570 8.55 -54.29 12.51
C CYS A 570 8.37 -53.97 11.03
N LEU A 571 9.41 -53.43 10.40
CA LEU A 571 9.45 -53.04 9.00
C LEU A 571 10.47 -53.91 8.27
N PRO A 572 10.04 -54.74 7.30
CA PRO A 572 10.99 -55.54 6.55
C PRO A 572 11.75 -54.65 5.58
N MET A 573 13.07 -54.77 5.59
CA MET A 573 13.93 -54.10 4.62
C MET A 573 13.92 -54.91 3.33
N MET A 574 13.09 -54.49 2.37
CA MET A 574 12.88 -55.20 1.12
C MET A 574 13.63 -54.53 -0.04
N ALA A 575 14.38 -55.30 -0.80
CA ALA A 575 15.01 -54.83 -2.04
C ALA A 575 14.80 -55.87 -3.15
N GLN A 576 14.29 -55.43 -4.30
CA GLN A 576 13.97 -56.31 -5.44
C GLN A 576 13.09 -57.53 -5.08
N GLY A 577 12.22 -57.38 -4.08
CA GLY A 577 11.33 -58.46 -3.60
C GLY A 577 11.99 -59.45 -2.62
N GLU A 578 13.28 -59.28 -2.30
CA GLU A 578 13.95 -60.08 -1.27
C GLU A 578 14.09 -59.34 0.06
N PRO A 579 13.91 -60.03 1.21
CA PRO A 579 14.17 -59.45 2.51
C PRO A 579 15.68 -59.41 2.80
N LEU A 580 16.21 -58.22 3.09
CA LEU A 580 17.57 -58.02 3.56
C LEU A 580 17.68 -58.05 5.09
N GLY A 581 16.58 -57.83 5.80
CA GLY A 581 16.55 -57.71 7.24
C GLY A 581 15.28 -57.04 7.74
N VAL A 582 15.26 -56.61 8.99
CA VAL A 582 14.13 -55.92 9.61
C VAL A 582 14.62 -54.70 10.41
N LEU A 583 13.89 -53.61 10.28
CA LEU A 583 13.94 -52.45 11.15
C LEU A 583 12.85 -52.61 12.21
N HIS A 584 13.24 -52.71 13.47
CA HIS A 584 12.35 -52.84 14.61
C HIS A 584 12.33 -51.52 15.39
N LEU A 585 11.14 -51.02 15.71
CA LEU A 585 10.91 -49.83 16.51
C LEU A 585 9.96 -50.18 17.65
N GLN A 586 10.27 -49.73 18.86
CA GLN A 586 9.53 -50.01 20.08
C GLN A 586 9.46 -48.75 20.94
N GLY A 587 8.28 -48.44 21.46
CA GLY A 587 8.04 -47.15 22.10
C GLY A 587 7.35 -46.18 21.13
N GLY A 588 6.68 -45.17 21.69
CA GLY A 588 5.73 -44.33 20.97
C GLY A 588 4.32 -44.39 21.56
N ALA A 589 4.06 -43.49 22.52
CA ALA A 589 2.75 -43.17 23.08
C ALA A 589 1.83 -44.37 23.41
N SER A 590 2.18 -45.14 24.44
CA SER A 590 1.17 -45.82 25.27
C SER A 590 1.09 -45.08 26.60
N ARG A 591 0.24 -44.04 26.67
CA ARG A 591 -0.35 -43.52 27.92
C ARG A 591 -1.44 -42.44 27.78
N SER A 592 -2.09 -42.27 26.63
CA SER A 592 -3.36 -41.53 26.60
C SER A 592 -4.44 -42.37 25.92
N SER A 593 -5.58 -42.43 26.61
CA SER A 593 -6.82 -43.07 26.24
C SER A 593 -7.20 -42.85 24.78
N GLN A 594 -7.76 -43.89 24.16
CA GLN A 594 -8.51 -43.85 22.92
C GLN A 594 -9.54 -42.70 22.92
N ALA A 595 -9.18 -41.51 22.38
CA ALA A 595 -10.15 -40.45 22.06
C ALA A 595 -9.61 -39.31 21.18
N ASP A 596 -8.30 -39.04 21.09
CA ASP A 596 -7.81 -37.87 20.34
C ASP A 596 -7.41 -38.19 18.88
N ALA A 597 -8.09 -37.54 17.93
CA ALA A 597 -7.78 -37.61 16.50
C ALA A 597 -6.34 -37.17 16.17
N SER A 598 -5.81 -36.19 16.92
CA SER A 598 -4.44 -35.67 16.73
C SER A 598 -3.35 -36.70 17.07
N ALA A 599 -3.58 -37.56 18.07
CA ALA A 599 -2.63 -38.62 18.43
C ALA A 599 -2.58 -39.73 17.35
N ARG A 600 -3.71 -39.99 16.66
CA ARG A 600 -3.76 -40.93 15.52
C ARG A 600 -3.01 -40.39 14.31
N GLU A 601 -3.23 -39.13 13.95
CA GLU A 601 -2.53 -38.50 12.82
C GLU A 601 -1.01 -38.45 13.03
N MET A 602 -0.55 -38.13 14.24
CA MET A 602 0.88 -38.14 14.58
C MET A 602 1.48 -39.55 14.44
N ARG A 603 0.78 -40.58 14.92
CA ARG A 603 1.22 -41.98 14.84
C ARG A 603 1.28 -42.47 13.39
N GLU A 604 0.30 -42.12 12.56
CA GLU A 604 0.33 -42.42 11.13
C GLU A 604 1.50 -41.71 10.42
N SER A 605 1.80 -40.46 10.81
CA SER A 605 2.95 -39.73 10.26
C SER A 605 4.27 -40.39 10.61
N GLN A 606 4.46 -40.83 11.85
CA GLN A 606 5.65 -41.57 12.27
C GLN A 606 5.79 -42.92 11.56
N GLN A 607 4.68 -43.65 11.36
CA GLN A 607 4.69 -44.89 10.57
C GLN A 607 5.13 -44.65 9.12
N ARG A 608 4.64 -43.57 8.49
CA ARG A 608 5.09 -43.18 7.13
C ARG A 608 6.59 -42.87 7.09
N LEU A 609 7.10 -42.11 8.06
CA LEU A 609 8.53 -41.83 8.17
C LEU A 609 9.34 -43.11 8.33
N ALA A 610 8.89 -44.04 9.20
CA ALA A 610 9.57 -45.30 9.44
C ALA A 610 9.63 -46.19 8.18
N VAL A 611 8.54 -46.25 7.40
CA VAL A 611 8.52 -46.92 6.10
C VAL A 611 9.57 -46.31 5.16
N SER A 612 9.59 -44.98 5.01
CA SER A 612 10.57 -44.31 4.14
C SER A 612 12.02 -44.57 4.58
N VAL A 613 12.30 -44.52 5.89
CA VAL A 613 13.62 -44.86 6.44
C VAL A 613 14.00 -46.30 6.11
N SER A 614 13.10 -47.26 6.32
CA SER A 614 13.33 -48.67 6.01
C SER A 614 13.64 -48.90 4.52
N GLU A 615 12.94 -48.20 3.62
CA GLU A 615 13.17 -48.28 2.17
C GLU A 615 14.54 -47.71 1.77
N HIS A 616 14.93 -46.56 2.30
CA HIS A 616 16.25 -45.97 2.06
C HIS A 616 17.38 -46.89 2.54
N ILE A 617 17.24 -47.48 3.73
CA ILE A 617 18.21 -48.44 4.26
C ILE A 617 18.28 -49.70 3.38
N ALA A 618 17.12 -50.26 3.02
CA ALA A 618 17.07 -51.47 2.20
C ALA A 618 17.76 -51.26 0.86
N LEU A 619 17.52 -50.12 0.20
CA LEU A 619 18.15 -49.79 -1.08
C LEU A 619 19.67 -49.64 -0.97
N ALA A 620 20.14 -48.93 0.06
CA ALA A 620 21.58 -48.73 0.28
C ALA A 620 22.31 -50.05 0.54
N LEU A 621 21.77 -50.90 1.42
CA LEU A 621 22.35 -52.20 1.74
C LEU A 621 22.30 -53.16 0.53
N ALA A 622 21.24 -53.12 -0.28
CA ALA A 622 21.16 -53.89 -1.51
C ALA A 622 22.29 -53.52 -2.48
N ASN A 623 22.52 -52.22 -2.67
CA ASN A 623 23.54 -51.71 -3.57
C ASN A 623 24.95 -52.11 -3.11
N LEU A 624 25.25 -51.99 -1.82
CA LEU A 624 26.53 -52.41 -1.24
C LEU A 624 26.79 -53.91 -1.45
N ARG A 625 25.78 -54.76 -1.21
CA ARG A 625 25.87 -56.21 -1.43
C ARG A 625 26.07 -56.56 -2.90
N LEU A 626 25.42 -55.83 -3.81
CA LEU A 626 25.59 -56.00 -5.25
C LEU A 626 27.01 -55.63 -5.69
N GLN A 627 27.53 -54.50 -5.22
CA GLN A 627 28.91 -54.05 -5.53
C GLN A 627 29.95 -55.06 -5.05
N GLU A 628 29.79 -55.60 -3.84
CA GLU A 628 30.68 -56.64 -3.30
C GLU A 628 30.65 -57.91 -4.16
N THR A 629 29.46 -58.33 -4.59
CA THR A 629 29.27 -59.50 -5.46
C THR A 629 29.96 -59.31 -6.82
N LEU A 630 29.74 -58.15 -7.45
CA LEU A 630 30.37 -57.80 -8.74
C LEU A 630 31.89 -57.75 -8.63
N ARG A 631 32.42 -57.15 -7.56
CA ARG A 631 33.86 -57.09 -7.31
C ARG A 631 34.47 -58.49 -7.21
N SER A 632 33.80 -59.41 -6.51
CA SER A 632 34.25 -60.80 -6.37
C SER A 632 34.25 -61.54 -7.73
N GLN A 633 33.20 -61.36 -8.53
CA GLN A 633 33.10 -61.95 -9.87
C GLN A 633 34.13 -61.38 -10.86
N ALA A 634 34.50 -60.10 -10.74
CA ALA A 634 35.44 -59.45 -11.66
C ALA A 634 36.89 -59.93 -11.52
N ILE A 635 37.29 -60.46 -10.35
CA ILE A 635 38.68 -60.85 -10.05
C ILE A 635 38.89 -62.37 -9.99
N ARG A 636 37.82 -63.17 -10.01
CA ARG A 636 37.86 -64.64 -9.93
C ARG A 636 37.36 -65.31 -11.19
N ASP A 637 37.88 -66.50 -11.49
CA ASP A 637 37.33 -67.40 -12.50
C ASP A 637 36.11 -68.11 -11.90
N PRO A 638 34.91 -68.03 -12.52
CA PRO A 638 33.68 -68.54 -11.93
C PRO A 638 33.62 -70.07 -11.85
N LEU A 639 34.37 -70.79 -12.70
CA LEU A 639 34.37 -72.25 -12.73
C LEU A 639 35.22 -72.85 -11.61
N THR A 640 36.41 -72.31 -11.40
CA THR A 640 37.40 -72.83 -10.44
C THR A 640 37.41 -72.06 -9.12
N GLY A 641 36.83 -70.85 -9.09
CA GLY A 641 36.86 -69.87 -8.01
C GLY A 641 38.26 -69.34 -7.65
N LEU A 642 39.29 -69.73 -8.40
CA LEU A 642 40.64 -69.17 -8.32
C LEU A 642 40.67 -67.76 -8.91
N PHE A 643 41.78 -67.04 -8.76
CA PHE A 643 41.91 -65.73 -9.39
C PHE A 643 41.97 -65.86 -10.92
N ASN A 644 41.45 -64.87 -11.63
CA ASN A 644 41.55 -64.84 -13.08
C ASN A 644 42.93 -64.33 -13.53
N ARG A 645 43.23 -64.50 -14.82
CA ARG A 645 44.51 -64.12 -15.42
C ARG A 645 44.88 -62.64 -15.18
N ARG A 646 43.94 -61.72 -15.33
CA ARG A 646 44.19 -60.27 -15.15
C ARG A 646 44.66 -59.97 -13.73
N TYR A 647 43.96 -60.50 -12.73
CA TYR A 647 44.35 -60.33 -11.33
C TYR A 647 45.73 -60.93 -11.03
N MET A 648 46.05 -62.09 -11.64
CA MET A 648 47.35 -62.73 -11.50
C MET A 648 48.48 -61.87 -12.07
N GLU A 649 48.34 -61.34 -13.29
CA GLU A 649 49.36 -60.51 -13.95
C GLU A 649 49.69 -59.26 -13.11
N GLU A 650 48.65 -58.55 -12.65
CA GLU A 650 48.80 -57.38 -11.77
C GLU A 650 49.44 -57.73 -10.43
N SER A 651 49.12 -58.90 -9.88
CA SER A 651 49.67 -59.35 -8.60
C SER A 651 51.11 -59.82 -8.72
N LEU A 652 51.46 -60.52 -9.81
CA LEU A 652 52.83 -60.95 -10.09
C LEU A 652 53.76 -59.75 -10.24
N GLU A 653 53.34 -58.74 -11.00
CA GLU A 653 54.13 -57.53 -11.20
C GLU A 653 54.37 -56.79 -9.86
N ARG A 654 53.38 -56.79 -8.96
CA ARG A 654 53.53 -56.25 -7.59
C ARG A 654 54.52 -57.07 -6.78
N GLU A 655 54.42 -58.40 -6.79
CA GLU A 655 55.33 -59.27 -6.01
C GLU A 655 56.77 -59.23 -6.54
N ILE A 656 57.00 -59.16 -7.85
CA ILE A 656 58.35 -58.98 -8.42
C ILE A 656 58.96 -57.64 -7.99
N ARG A 657 58.18 -56.54 -8.03
CA ARG A 657 58.66 -55.23 -7.54
C ARG A 657 58.98 -55.26 -6.05
N ARG A 658 58.23 -56.03 -5.25
CA ARG A 658 58.50 -56.22 -3.82
C ARG A 658 59.78 -57.03 -3.61
N ALA A 659 59.90 -58.18 -4.28
CA ALA A 659 61.05 -59.08 -4.24
C ALA A 659 62.36 -58.41 -4.66
N GLY A 660 62.33 -57.58 -5.72
CA GLY A 660 63.49 -56.80 -6.16
C GLY A 660 64.01 -55.81 -5.11
N ARG A 661 63.15 -55.34 -4.20
CA ARG A 661 63.57 -54.45 -3.09
C ARG A 661 64.05 -55.22 -1.87
N THR A 662 63.39 -56.33 -1.55
CA THR A 662 63.67 -57.10 -0.32
C THR A 662 64.78 -58.15 -0.51
N GLY A 663 65.14 -58.47 -1.76
CA GLY A 663 66.08 -59.54 -2.09
C GLY A 663 65.51 -60.94 -1.86
N VAL A 664 64.20 -61.06 -1.60
CA VAL A 664 63.54 -62.34 -1.31
C VAL A 664 62.94 -62.90 -2.61
N PRO A 665 63.19 -64.19 -2.96
CA PRO A 665 62.78 -64.74 -4.24
C PRO A 665 61.27 -64.95 -4.36
N VAL A 666 60.77 -65.00 -5.61
CA VAL A 666 59.38 -65.37 -5.94
C VAL A 666 59.41 -66.59 -6.84
N GLY A 667 58.71 -67.64 -6.43
CA GLY A 667 58.53 -68.85 -7.23
C GLY A 667 57.31 -68.76 -8.13
N ILE A 668 57.45 -69.19 -9.38
CA ILE A 668 56.34 -69.42 -10.30
C ILE A 668 56.26 -70.90 -10.65
N ILE A 669 55.03 -71.42 -10.59
CA ILE A 669 54.68 -72.73 -11.14
C ILE A 669 53.62 -72.50 -12.21
N MET A 670 53.91 -72.86 -13.45
CA MET A 670 52.90 -73.01 -14.49
C MET A 670 52.60 -74.49 -14.66
N LEU A 671 51.33 -74.86 -14.65
CA LEU A 671 50.90 -76.25 -14.78
C LEU A 671 49.79 -76.39 -15.81
N ASP A 672 49.74 -77.56 -16.43
CA ASP A 672 48.78 -77.92 -17.46
C ASP A 672 48.27 -79.34 -17.24
N ILE A 673 46.97 -79.55 -17.46
CA ILE A 673 46.35 -80.87 -17.34
C ILE A 673 46.70 -81.71 -18.58
N ASP A 674 47.43 -82.80 -18.36
CA ASP A 674 47.86 -83.65 -19.45
C ASP A 674 46.66 -84.28 -20.18
N HIS A 675 46.68 -84.18 -21.51
CA HIS A 675 45.66 -84.77 -22.38
C HIS A 675 44.22 -84.28 -22.11
N PHE A 676 44.02 -83.07 -21.57
CA PHE A 676 42.69 -82.56 -21.23
C PHE A 676 41.71 -82.52 -22.41
N LYS A 677 42.19 -82.19 -23.63
CA LYS A 677 41.35 -82.31 -24.84
C LYS A 677 40.81 -83.74 -25.04
N ARG A 678 41.67 -84.76 -24.94
CA ARG A 678 41.26 -86.17 -25.06
C ARG A 678 40.31 -86.57 -23.93
N PHE A 679 40.52 -86.02 -22.73
CA PHE A 679 39.62 -86.21 -21.60
C PHE A 679 38.22 -85.67 -21.91
N ASN A 680 38.12 -84.43 -22.41
CA ASN A 680 36.86 -83.82 -22.82
C ASN A 680 36.20 -84.57 -23.98
N ASP A 681 36.98 -85.01 -24.98
CA ASP A 681 36.47 -85.81 -26.09
C ASP A 681 35.90 -87.17 -25.61
N THR A 682 36.37 -87.68 -24.47
CA THR A 682 35.96 -88.98 -23.90
C THR A 682 34.77 -88.84 -22.93
N PHE A 683 34.80 -87.84 -22.05
CA PHE A 683 33.85 -87.72 -20.93
C PHE A 683 32.86 -86.56 -21.09
N GLY A 684 33.01 -85.73 -22.13
CA GLY A 684 32.21 -84.54 -22.39
C GLY A 684 32.73 -83.30 -21.64
N HIS A 685 32.37 -82.13 -22.17
CA HIS A 685 32.80 -80.84 -21.62
C HIS A 685 32.34 -80.60 -20.17
N GLU A 686 31.14 -81.05 -19.78
CA GLU A 686 30.66 -80.92 -18.39
C GLU A 686 31.51 -81.71 -17.38
N ALA A 687 32.04 -82.86 -17.78
CA ALA A 687 32.97 -83.63 -16.96
C ALA A 687 34.32 -82.92 -16.84
N GLY A 688 34.77 -82.28 -17.93
CA GLY A 688 35.92 -81.39 -17.95
C GLY A 688 35.77 -80.20 -16.98
N ASP A 689 34.62 -79.56 -16.99
CA ASP A 689 34.30 -78.44 -16.09
C ASP A 689 34.28 -78.89 -14.63
N THR A 690 33.70 -80.06 -14.35
CA THR A 690 33.71 -80.66 -13.01
C THR A 690 35.15 -80.95 -12.55
N LEU A 691 36.00 -81.46 -13.45
CA LEU A 691 37.41 -81.72 -13.19
C LEU A 691 38.17 -80.42 -12.89
N LEU A 692 37.96 -79.37 -13.69
CA LEU A 692 38.57 -78.06 -13.49
C LEU A 692 38.14 -77.43 -12.16
N GLY A 693 36.86 -77.49 -11.81
CA GLY A 693 36.34 -77.02 -10.52
C GLY A 693 36.95 -77.79 -9.33
N ALA A 694 37.04 -79.12 -9.45
CA ALA A 694 37.67 -79.97 -8.43
C ALA A 694 39.16 -79.66 -8.28
N LEU A 695 39.88 -79.45 -9.39
CA LEU A 695 41.29 -79.05 -9.37
C LEU A 695 41.47 -77.65 -8.76
N GLY A 696 40.60 -76.70 -9.08
CA GLY A 696 40.62 -75.36 -8.49
C GLY A 696 40.45 -75.39 -6.97
N ASN A 697 39.52 -76.20 -6.47
CA ASN A 697 39.34 -76.42 -5.03
C ASN A 697 40.52 -77.14 -4.39
N PHE A 698 41.06 -78.15 -5.07
CA PHE A 698 42.27 -78.87 -4.62
C PHE A 698 43.44 -77.91 -4.46
N VAL A 699 43.74 -77.09 -5.48
CA VAL A 699 44.82 -76.10 -5.43
C VAL A 699 44.58 -75.10 -4.30
N ARG A 700 43.37 -74.56 -4.15
CA ARG A 700 43.06 -73.60 -3.07
C ARG A 700 43.27 -74.18 -1.67
N ALA A 701 43.00 -75.46 -1.48
CA ALA A 701 43.20 -76.14 -0.19
C ALA A 701 44.67 -76.47 0.10
N HIS A 702 45.54 -76.49 -0.92
CA HIS A 702 46.94 -76.91 -0.81
C HIS A 702 47.95 -75.76 -0.96
N ILE A 703 47.48 -74.51 -0.99
CA ILE A 703 48.29 -73.30 -1.01
C ILE A 703 48.14 -72.51 0.29
N ARG A 704 49.09 -71.63 0.61
CA ARG A 704 49.03 -70.73 1.78
C ARG A 704 48.13 -69.53 1.47
N ALA A 705 47.64 -68.86 2.52
CA ALA A 705 46.83 -67.64 2.36
C ALA A 705 47.54 -66.50 1.60
N GLY A 706 48.88 -66.48 1.60
CA GLY A 706 49.71 -65.53 0.84
C GLY A 706 50.06 -65.98 -0.58
N ASP A 707 49.78 -67.23 -0.96
CA ASP A 707 50.05 -67.74 -2.30
C ASP A 707 48.90 -67.35 -3.25
N ILE A 708 49.21 -67.10 -4.51
CA ILE A 708 48.21 -66.71 -5.51
C ILE A 708 48.07 -67.84 -6.52
N ALA A 709 46.93 -68.53 -6.47
CA ALA A 709 46.56 -69.50 -7.49
C ALA A 709 45.58 -68.90 -8.48
N CYS A 710 45.88 -69.10 -9.76
CA CYS A 710 45.17 -68.54 -10.88
C CYS A 710 44.88 -69.61 -11.93
N ARG A 711 43.70 -69.53 -12.56
CA ARG A 711 43.45 -70.19 -13.83
C ARG A 711 43.93 -69.27 -14.96
N TYR A 712 45.03 -69.63 -15.60
CA TYR A 712 45.71 -68.82 -16.60
C TYR A 712 45.06 -68.97 -17.99
N GLY A 713 44.65 -70.19 -18.33
CA GLY A 713 44.04 -70.55 -19.61
C GLY A 713 42.92 -71.58 -19.46
N GLY A 714 42.57 -72.25 -20.55
CA GLY A 714 41.51 -73.27 -20.54
C GLY A 714 41.79 -74.42 -19.55
N GLU A 715 42.96 -75.02 -19.67
CA GLU A 715 43.46 -76.15 -18.85
C GLU A 715 44.76 -75.81 -18.11
N GLU A 716 45.17 -74.55 -18.14
CA GLU A 716 46.43 -74.04 -17.61
C GLU A 716 46.21 -73.25 -16.31
N PHE A 717 47.05 -73.49 -15.32
CA PHE A 717 47.03 -72.79 -14.04
C PHE A 717 48.41 -72.24 -13.71
N THR A 718 48.42 -71.10 -13.03
CA THR A 718 49.64 -70.45 -12.56
C THR A 718 49.56 -70.25 -11.07
N LEU A 719 50.60 -70.66 -10.35
CA LEU A 719 50.79 -70.34 -8.95
C LEU A 719 51.96 -69.38 -8.78
N ILE A 720 51.72 -68.30 -8.05
CA ILE A 720 52.74 -67.38 -7.57
C ILE A 720 52.95 -67.69 -6.09
N LEU A 721 54.19 -68.01 -5.74
CA LEU A 721 54.62 -68.33 -4.39
C LEU A 721 55.58 -67.24 -3.92
N PRO A 722 55.08 -66.17 -3.27
CA PRO A 722 55.94 -65.16 -2.66
C PRO A 722 56.88 -65.81 -1.65
N GLU A 723 58.12 -65.33 -1.61
CA GLU A 723 59.11 -65.76 -0.61
C GLU A 723 59.54 -67.24 -0.73
N ALA A 724 59.38 -67.83 -1.93
CA ALA A 724 59.77 -69.21 -2.22
C ALA A 724 61.05 -69.28 -3.06
N THR A 725 62.03 -70.07 -2.59
CA THR A 725 63.26 -70.40 -3.34
C THR A 725 62.98 -71.43 -4.43
N LEU A 726 63.90 -71.58 -5.39
CA LEU A 726 63.75 -72.51 -6.52
C LEU A 726 63.47 -73.95 -6.06
N GLU A 727 64.20 -74.41 -5.06
CA GLU A 727 64.03 -75.75 -4.52
C GLU A 727 62.69 -75.91 -3.79
N ALA A 728 62.26 -74.90 -3.03
CA ALA A 728 60.95 -74.92 -2.38
C ALA A 728 59.81 -74.93 -3.41
N THR A 729 59.92 -74.12 -4.48
CA THR A 729 58.97 -74.08 -5.59
C THR A 729 58.92 -75.41 -6.33
N ARG A 730 60.07 -76.03 -6.60
CA ARG A 730 60.17 -77.37 -7.23
C ARG A 730 59.50 -78.44 -6.37
N VAL A 731 59.76 -78.46 -5.06
CA VAL A 731 59.12 -79.40 -4.13
C VAL A 731 57.60 -79.20 -4.09
N ARG A 732 57.13 -77.95 -4.09
CA ARG A 732 55.69 -77.65 -4.16
C ARG A 732 55.06 -78.11 -5.46
N ALA A 733 55.71 -77.88 -6.60
CA ALA A 733 55.25 -78.37 -7.89
C ALA A 733 55.11 -79.91 -7.90
N GLU A 734 56.09 -80.62 -7.32
CA GLU A 734 56.06 -82.09 -7.25
C GLU A 734 54.95 -82.60 -6.31
N GLN A 735 54.73 -81.91 -5.18
CA GLN A 735 53.60 -82.22 -4.28
C GLN A 735 52.24 -82.04 -4.97
N LEU A 736 52.07 -80.97 -5.76
CA LEU A 736 50.85 -80.76 -6.54
C LEU A 736 50.68 -81.87 -7.59
N ARG A 737 51.75 -82.24 -8.31
CA ARG A 737 51.72 -83.32 -9.31
C ARG A 737 51.29 -84.66 -8.72
N GLU A 738 51.92 -85.08 -7.62
CA GLU A 738 51.61 -86.35 -6.96
C GLU A 738 50.27 -86.33 -6.22
N GLY A 739 49.86 -85.17 -5.69
CA GLY A 739 48.56 -84.99 -5.06
C GLY A 739 47.41 -85.12 -6.05
N VAL A 740 47.54 -84.54 -7.24
CA VAL A 740 46.51 -84.56 -8.29
C VAL A 740 46.30 -85.96 -8.87
N LYS A 741 47.33 -86.82 -8.92
CA LYS A 741 47.17 -88.24 -9.30
C LYS A 741 46.18 -89.00 -8.42
N LYS A 742 46.03 -88.57 -7.17
CA LYS A 742 45.14 -89.17 -6.17
C LYS A 742 43.77 -88.50 -6.13
N LEU A 743 43.57 -87.43 -6.90
CA LEU A 743 42.32 -86.68 -6.92
C LEU A 743 41.22 -87.54 -7.56
N GLN A 744 40.21 -87.89 -6.76
CA GLN A 744 39.04 -88.60 -7.24
C GLN A 744 37.92 -87.59 -7.50
N VAL A 745 37.51 -87.48 -8.76
CA VAL A 745 36.44 -86.55 -9.17
C VAL A 745 35.18 -87.35 -9.49
N PRO A 746 34.14 -87.29 -8.63
CA PRO A 746 32.86 -87.91 -8.93
C PRO A 746 32.10 -87.06 -9.95
N HIS A 747 31.64 -87.68 -11.03
CA HIS A 747 30.77 -87.04 -12.02
C HIS A 747 29.70 -88.03 -12.50
N ARG A 748 28.41 -87.65 -12.36
CA ARG A 748 27.24 -88.46 -12.75
C ARG A 748 27.30 -89.93 -12.26
N GLY A 749 27.71 -90.14 -11.01
CA GLY A 749 27.76 -91.46 -10.38
C GLY A 749 28.96 -92.35 -10.80
N ARG A 750 29.92 -91.81 -11.56
CA ARG A 750 31.19 -92.48 -11.89
C ARG A 750 32.38 -91.66 -11.41
N LEU A 751 33.46 -92.31 -11.03
CA LEU A 751 34.74 -91.66 -10.76
C LEU A 751 35.46 -91.42 -12.10
N LEU A 752 35.86 -90.18 -12.36
CA LEU A 752 36.70 -89.83 -13.50
C LEU A 752 38.09 -90.44 -13.30
N GLY A 753 38.72 -90.92 -14.38
CA GLY A 753 40.03 -91.59 -14.32
C GLY A 753 41.15 -90.68 -13.79
N PRO A 754 42.31 -91.24 -13.40
CA PRO A 754 43.41 -90.45 -12.87
C PRO A 754 43.89 -89.45 -13.92
N ILE A 755 44.17 -88.22 -13.48
CA ILE A 755 44.76 -87.16 -14.30
C ILE A 755 46.19 -86.91 -13.85
N THR A 756 47.03 -86.53 -14.81
CA THR A 756 48.42 -86.13 -14.56
C THR A 756 48.62 -84.67 -14.96
N LEU A 757 49.64 -84.05 -14.36
CA LEU A 757 50.00 -82.67 -14.63
C LEU A 757 51.42 -82.61 -15.16
N SER A 758 51.62 -81.77 -16.18
CA SER A 758 52.94 -81.26 -16.54
C SER A 758 53.14 -79.90 -15.88
N LEU A 759 54.30 -79.66 -15.26
CA LEU A 759 54.59 -78.42 -14.54
C LEU A 759 55.94 -77.83 -14.95
N GLY A 760 55.95 -76.53 -15.22
CA GLY A 760 57.13 -75.71 -15.43
C GLY A 760 57.40 -74.80 -14.23
N VAL A 761 58.64 -74.79 -13.74
CA VAL A 761 59.04 -74.03 -12.55
C VAL A 761 60.12 -73.00 -12.91
N ALA A 762 59.90 -71.76 -12.49
CA ALA A 762 60.86 -70.67 -12.59
C ALA A 762 60.90 -69.85 -11.29
N THR A 763 61.97 -69.08 -11.10
CA THR A 763 62.13 -68.18 -9.95
C THR A 763 62.67 -66.83 -10.36
N PHE A 764 62.17 -65.78 -9.72
CA PHE A 764 62.80 -64.47 -9.73
C PHE A 764 63.83 -64.38 -8.60
N PRO A 765 65.03 -63.83 -8.85
CA PRO A 765 65.49 -63.19 -10.10
C PRO A 765 66.19 -64.14 -11.09
N ASP A 766 66.45 -65.40 -10.70
CA ASP A 766 67.36 -66.30 -11.42
C ASP A 766 66.98 -66.56 -12.89
N HIS A 767 65.68 -66.63 -13.19
CA HIS A 767 65.15 -67.05 -14.49
C HIS A 767 64.42 -65.94 -15.25
N GLY A 768 64.46 -64.70 -14.75
CA GLY A 768 63.82 -63.55 -15.40
C GLY A 768 63.82 -62.32 -14.50
N SER A 769 63.94 -61.13 -15.10
CA SER A 769 63.96 -59.84 -14.38
C SER A 769 62.61 -59.09 -14.42
N THR A 770 61.65 -59.58 -15.21
CA THR A 770 60.32 -59.00 -15.39
C THR A 770 59.24 -60.08 -15.26
N SER A 771 57.99 -59.70 -15.01
CA SER A 771 56.85 -60.65 -14.97
C SER A 771 56.72 -61.44 -16.27
N GLU A 772 56.89 -60.80 -17.42
CA GLU A 772 56.82 -61.43 -18.73
C GLU A 772 57.95 -62.43 -18.97
N SER A 773 59.21 -62.06 -18.66
CA SER A 773 60.36 -62.96 -18.85
C SER A 773 60.29 -64.15 -17.91
N LEU A 774 59.82 -63.95 -16.66
CA LEU A 774 59.68 -65.02 -15.68
C LEU A 774 58.55 -66.00 -16.04
N LEU A 775 57.40 -65.50 -16.52
CA LEU A 775 56.33 -66.35 -17.04
C LEU A 775 56.77 -67.10 -18.30
N SER A 776 57.46 -66.43 -19.23
CA SER A 776 58.00 -67.06 -20.43
C SER A 776 59.01 -68.15 -20.12
N ALA A 777 59.82 -67.99 -19.07
CA ALA A 777 60.75 -69.02 -18.61
C ALA A 777 60.00 -70.24 -18.07
N ALA A 778 58.98 -70.04 -17.24
CA ALA A 778 58.14 -71.11 -16.70
C ALA A 778 57.36 -71.85 -17.80
N ASP A 779 56.79 -71.11 -18.76
CA ASP A 779 56.05 -71.68 -19.90
C ASP A 779 56.96 -72.49 -20.83
N GLY A 780 58.16 -71.97 -21.13
CA GLY A 780 59.15 -72.66 -21.96
C GLY A 780 59.55 -74.03 -21.40
N VAL A 781 59.70 -74.15 -20.07
CA VAL A 781 59.98 -75.45 -19.43
C VAL A 781 58.74 -76.32 -19.22
N LEU A 782 57.55 -75.73 -19.09
CA LEU A 782 56.29 -76.48 -19.13
C LEU A 782 56.12 -77.18 -20.49
N TYR A 783 56.42 -76.49 -21.59
CA TYR A 783 56.40 -77.08 -22.93
C TYR A 783 57.39 -78.25 -23.06
N ARG A 784 58.59 -78.11 -22.48
CA ARG A 784 59.58 -79.21 -22.41
C ARG A 784 59.05 -80.39 -21.59
N ALA A 785 58.40 -80.14 -20.45
CA ALA A 785 57.77 -81.19 -19.64
C ALA A 785 56.75 -82.02 -20.46
N LYS A 786 55.95 -81.35 -21.29
CA LYS A 786 54.99 -82.00 -22.19
C LYS A 786 55.67 -82.83 -23.29
N GLN A 787 56.79 -82.36 -23.86
CA GLN A 787 57.52 -83.07 -24.92
C GLN A 787 58.29 -84.29 -24.41
N GLU A 788 58.87 -84.22 -23.22
CA GLU A 788 59.72 -85.30 -22.69
C GLU A 788 58.92 -86.49 -22.11
N GLY A 789 57.59 -86.47 -22.21
CA GLY A 789 56.73 -87.59 -21.83
C GLY A 789 55.60 -87.26 -20.85
N ARG A 790 55.38 -85.97 -20.52
CA ARG A 790 54.34 -85.50 -19.58
C ARG A 790 54.54 -86.03 -18.15
N ASP A 791 53.57 -85.78 -17.27
CA ASP A 791 53.55 -86.20 -15.85
C ASP A 791 54.87 -85.91 -15.11
N ARG A 792 55.38 -84.68 -15.23
CA ARG A 792 56.67 -84.30 -14.63
C ARG A 792 56.76 -82.81 -14.33
N VAL A 793 57.70 -82.49 -13.43
CA VAL A 793 58.16 -81.12 -13.16
C VAL A 793 59.47 -80.86 -13.89
N VAL A 794 59.56 -79.78 -14.65
CA VAL A 794 60.79 -79.30 -15.27
C VAL A 794 61.11 -77.89 -14.77
N VAL A 795 62.37 -77.66 -14.42
CA VAL A 795 62.87 -76.39 -13.88
C VAL A 795 63.61 -75.61 -14.98
N ALA A 796 63.43 -74.29 -15.02
CA ALA A 796 64.21 -73.38 -15.85
C ALA A 796 65.71 -73.51 -15.56
N ARG A 797 66.55 -73.23 -16.57
CA ARG A 797 68.01 -73.32 -16.49
C ARG A 797 68.65 -71.99 -16.84
#